data_AF-A3LTT4-F1
#
_entry.id   AF-A3LTT4-F1
#
_cell.length_a   1.000
_cell.length_b   1.000
_cell.length_c   1.000
_cell.angle_alpha   90.00
_cell.angle_beta   90.00
_cell.angle_gamma   90.00
#
_symmetry.space_group_name_H-M   'P 1'
#
loop_
_entity.id
_entity.type
_entity.pdbx_description
1 polymer ?
#
loop_
_entity_poly.entity_id
_entity_poly.type
_entity_poly.pdbx_seq_one_letter_code
_entity_poly.pdbx_strand_id
1 'polypeptide(L)'
;MCGILCSITPNYLLGVFPETHFWESNDSTEIEKFIQNDHILQPLSESDIKKLNNVEKLRDLHGIISKIKNNVKLAKFEKNAQLQQIQNQIDELTIGEKEDSPELENMDIFESLVYKVSSRGPDYLNYTQFKNSNWNYRTFSSILSLRQPFQSQPVQRDRFILQFNGELYNEQCLQGNDTSFIMNTLQDKLKCDSDDERAVLATLSELTGEFAIVLNDIKHNVVYFGRDCVGRRALSYSLEDSGLTISSLSDSTLIECANMIYKVDLNNLELRTFLYSEMFEEYSNDKSLHFSPLNYDVCANENSALDKVYCCLKNSTLVRQEAIYPLHHNESATLAILFSGGLDCSVIAGLICENILEKNHHKRYNVDLLTVGFDNPRTNQDASSSPDRELSKKSWFHIASKYNDLTLLNIRLVEINVSYKDWLLHRHRVRNLMYPCNTEMDMSIAIAFYFASANIGCMEMVELTRNDVSYEEFLKNECQYIKRDSEYKSTAKVLFSGLGADELFAGYSRHEAIFSTVITPESSEEQISECYKQLSSELVHDIDIIHRRNLGRDDRVISSWGKELRYPYLDEKFISMVINEIEPNFKFTYSFESVTSKKKKEPRIVMKPIRKYILRQLASRLGLEWVRNEAKRAIQFGAKSAKLEIGQSKIKGIDIIEL
;
A
#
# COMPACT_ATOMS: atom_id res chain seq x y z
N MET A 1 8.57 -12.66 1.16
CA MET A 1 7.86 -12.08 2.34
C MET A 1 7.83 -13.03 3.57
N CYS A 2 7.93 -12.49 4.80
CA CYS A 2 7.78 -13.22 6.07
C CYS A 2 7.04 -12.37 7.12
N GLY A 3 5.99 -12.85 7.78
CA GLY A 3 5.51 -12.26 9.03
C GLY A 3 6.58 -12.43 10.13
N ILE A 4 6.98 -11.34 10.78
CA ILE A 4 7.95 -11.35 11.89
C ILE A 4 7.19 -11.17 13.20
N LEU A 5 7.48 -12.03 14.17
CA LEU A 5 7.18 -11.82 15.58
C LEU A 5 8.36 -12.35 16.40
N CYS A 6 8.94 -11.49 17.22
CA CYS A 6 10.07 -11.79 18.09
C CYS A 6 9.80 -11.21 19.48
N SER A 7 9.95 -12.00 20.53
CA SER A 7 9.82 -11.57 21.92
C SER A 7 11.00 -12.10 22.72
N ILE A 8 11.66 -11.22 23.45
CA ILE A 8 12.85 -11.50 24.26
C ILE A 8 12.55 -10.99 25.66
N THR A 9 12.37 -11.91 26.60
CA THR A 9 11.96 -11.59 27.97
C THR A 9 12.93 -12.20 28.99
N PRO A 10 13.03 -11.67 30.22
CA PRO A 10 13.84 -12.28 31.26
C PRO A 10 13.40 -13.72 31.59
N ASN A 11 14.35 -14.59 31.93
CA ASN A 11 14.15 -16.03 32.17
C ASN A 11 13.10 -16.43 33.22
N TYR A 12 12.68 -15.51 34.11
CA TYR A 12 11.67 -15.77 35.13
C TYR A 12 10.22 -15.65 34.61
N LEU A 13 10.03 -15.09 33.41
CA LEU A 13 8.75 -15.08 32.71
C LEU A 13 8.68 -16.33 31.80
N LEU A 14 8.13 -17.43 32.33
CA LEU A 14 7.85 -18.64 31.55
C LEU A 14 6.62 -18.40 30.66
N GLY A 15 6.74 -18.63 29.36
CA GLY A 15 5.61 -18.66 28.43
C GLY A 15 4.74 -19.91 28.61
N VAL A 16 3.51 -19.86 28.11
CA VAL A 16 2.46 -20.89 28.28
C VAL A 16 2.72 -22.18 27.48
N PHE A 17 3.73 -22.19 26.60
CA PHE A 17 4.26 -23.39 25.92
C PHE A 17 5.58 -23.87 26.56
N PRO A 18 5.57 -24.43 27.78
CA PRO A 18 6.80 -24.82 28.48
C PRO A 18 7.51 -26.04 27.86
N GLU A 19 6.84 -26.80 26.98
CA GLU A 19 7.35 -28.09 26.47
C GLU A 19 7.80 -28.08 24.99
N THR A 20 7.40 -27.09 24.18
CA THR A 20 7.81 -27.02 22.76
C THR A 20 8.99 -26.09 22.57
N HIS A 21 10.19 -26.66 22.42
CA HIS A 21 11.41 -25.91 22.06
C HIS A 21 11.40 -25.43 20.59
N PHE A 22 10.64 -26.11 19.73
CA PHE A 22 10.58 -25.86 18.29
C PHE A 22 9.30 -26.48 17.71
N TRP A 23 8.60 -25.75 16.85
CA TRP A 23 7.49 -26.26 16.02
C TRP A 23 7.57 -25.62 14.64
N GLU A 24 7.31 -26.41 13.60
CA GLU A 24 7.19 -25.93 12.23
C GLU A 24 6.07 -26.67 11.54
N SER A 25 5.43 -26.04 10.56
CA SER A 25 4.44 -26.69 9.71
C SER A 25 4.46 -26.11 8.30
N ASN A 26 4.48 -26.99 7.31
CA ASN A 26 4.12 -26.72 5.92
C ASN A 26 2.80 -27.41 5.53
N ASP A 27 2.07 -28.00 6.49
CA ASP A 27 0.78 -28.61 6.22
C ASP A 27 -0.27 -27.51 6.05
N SER A 28 -0.73 -27.33 4.82
CA SER A 28 -1.80 -26.38 4.47
C SER A 28 -3.03 -26.48 5.38
N THR A 29 -3.41 -27.66 5.86
CA THR A 29 -4.60 -27.84 6.70
C THR A 29 -4.38 -27.36 8.13
N GLU A 30 -3.16 -27.44 8.64
CA GLU A 30 -2.78 -26.93 9.95
C GLU A 30 -2.63 -25.41 9.91
N ILE A 31 -1.94 -24.89 8.90
CA ILE A 31 -1.76 -23.44 8.67
C ILE A 31 -3.12 -22.75 8.53
N GLU A 32 -4.05 -23.34 7.78
CA GLU A 32 -5.39 -22.79 7.60
C GLU A 32 -6.16 -22.62 8.92
N LYS A 33 -5.92 -23.46 9.94
CA LYS A 33 -6.54 -23.27 11.27
C LYS A 33 -6.04 -22.00 11.96
N PHE A 34 -4.76 -21.65 11.81
CA PHE A 34 -4.23 -20.41 12.37
C PHE A 34 -4.83 -19.19 11.67
N ILE A 35 -4.90 -19.25 10.33
CA ILE A 35 -5.48 -18.18 9.50
C ILE A 35 -6.97 -18.00 9.82
N GLN A 36 -7.72 -19.09 9.97
CA GLN A 36 -9.14 -19.03 10.32
C GLN A 36 -9.39 -18.33 11.65
N ASN A 37 -8.50 -18.47 12.64
CA ASN A 37 -8.62 -17.77 13.92
C ASN A 37 -8.46 -16.24 13.76
N ASP A 38 -7.54 -15.76 12.91
CA ASP A 38 -7.45 -14.33 12.58
C ASP A 38 -8.65 -13.84 11.75
N HIS A 39 -9.22 -14.72 10.93
CA HIS A 39 -10.34 -14.39 10.05
C HIS A 39 -11.71 -14.41 10.74
N ILE A 40 -11.79 -14.77 12.03
CA ILE A 40 -13.03 -14.67 12.81
C ILE A 40 -13.43 -13.20 12.91
N LEU A 41 -14.55 -12.86 12.27
CA LEU A 41 -15.12 -11.51 12.31
C LEU A 41 -16.04 -11.36 13.52
N GLN A 42 -16.03 -10.16 14.11
CA GLN A 42 -17.06 -9.79 15.08
C GLN A 42 -18.43 -9.75 14.38
N PRO A 43 -19.51 -10.21 15.05
CA PRO A 43 -20.86 -10.07 14.51
C PRO A 43 -21.20 -8.58 14.36
N LEU A 44 -22.15 -8.29 13.48
CA LEU A 44 -22.68 -6.93 13.34
C LEU A 44 -23.39 -6.54 14.64
N SER A 45 -23.08 -5.35 15.15
CA SER A 45 -23.76 -4.78 16.30
C SER A 45 -25.26 -4.57 16.01
N GLU A 46 -26.09 -4.49 17.05
CA GLU A 46 -27.52 -4.17 16.87
C GLU A 46 -27.73 -2.86 16.07
N SER A 47 -26.87 -1.87 16.30
CA SER A 47 -26.89 -0.60 15.56
C SER A 47 -26.66 -0.83 14.06
N ASP A 48 -25.67 -1.65 13.71
CA ASP A 48 -25.36 -1.96 12.31
C ASP A 48 -26.49 -2.75 11.64
N ILE A 49 -27.10 -3.69 12.35
CA ILE A 49 -28.26 -4.46 11.87
C ILE A 49 -29.44 -3.52 11.62
N LYS A 50 -29.75 -2.60 12.55
CA LYS A 50 -30.80 -1.60 12.38
C LYS A 50 -30.52 -0.68 11.18
N LYS A 51 -29.27 -0.22 11.02
CA LYS A 51 -28.85 0.58 9.85
C LYS A 51 -29.10 -0.18 8.53
N LEU A 52 -28.65 -1.44 8.45
CA LEU A 52 -28.82 -2.31 7.28
C LEU A 52 -30.29 -2.51 6.91
N ASN A 53 -31.14 -2.80 7.90
CA ASN A 53 -32.57 -3.04 7.67
C ASN A 53 -33.35 -1.78 7.26
N ASN A 54 -32.82 -0.59 7.56
CA ASN A 54 -33.50 0.69 7.35
C ASN A 54 -32.80 1.60 6.31
N VAL A 55 -31.89 1.07 5.49
CA VAL A 55 -31.08 1.84 4.52
C VAL A 55 -31.93 2.79 3.66
N GLU A 56 -33.02 2.31 3.06
CA GLU A 56 -33.87 3.12 2.19
C GLU A 56 -34.54 4.27 2.95
N LYS A 57 -35.12 3.96 4.12
CA LYS A 57 -35.79 4.93 4.98
C LYS A 57 -34.80 5.99 5.49
N LEU A 58 -33.60 5.57 5.89
CA LEU A 58 -32.53 6.47 6.32
C LEU A 58 -32.11 7.42 5.21
N ARG A 59 -31.96 6.92 3.98
CA ARG A 59 -31.65 7.74 2.80
C ARG A 59 -32.73 8.79 2.55
N ASP A 60 -34.00 8.40 2.62
CA ASP A 60 -35.13 9.30 2.41
C ASP A 60 -35.15 10.42 3.46
N LEU A 61 -34.99 10.07 4.75
CA LEU A 61 -34.91 11.03 5.85
C LEU A 61 -33.76 12.03 5.66
N HIS A 62 -32.59 11.57 5.23
CA HIS A 62 -31.45 12.44 4.92
C HIS A 62 -31.68 13.32 3.69
N GLY A 63 -32.41 12.82 2.68
CA GLY A 63 -32.88 13.61 1.55
C GLY A 63 -33.79 14.76 2.00
N ILE A 64 -34.69 14.50 2.95
CA ILE A 64 -35.57 15.52 3.55
C ILE A 64 -34.74 16.55 4.34
N ILE A 65 -33.75 16.11 5.14
CA ILE A 65 -32.82 17.03 5.84
C ILE A 65 -32.14 17.98 4.84
N SER A 66 -31.67 17.48 3.71
CA SER A 66 -31.01 18.31 2.68
C SER A 66 -31.98 19.33 2.08
N LYS A 67 -33.22 18.91 1.76
CA LYS A 67 -34.27 19.81 1.26
C LYS A 67 -34.61 20.91 2.26
N ILE A 68 -34.75 20.59 3.54
CA ILE A 68 -35.01 21.56 4.61
C ILE A 68 -33.83 22.52 4.77
N LYS A 69 -32.59 22.01 4.79
CA LYS A 69 -31.36 22.83 4.86
C LYS A 69 -31.23 23.81 3.71
N ASN A 70 -31.65 23.43 2.51
CA ASN A 70 -31.57 24.29 1.32
C ASN A 70 -32.82 25.17 1.11
N ASN A 71 -33.86 25.02 1.93
CA ASN A 71 -35.05 25.86 1.81
C ASN A 71 -34.79 27.25 2.39
N VAL A 72 -34.80 28.25 1.50
CA VAL A 72 -34.55 29.67 1.81
C VAL A 72 -35.81 30.37 2.32
N LYS A 73 -37.01 29.78 2.14
CA LYS A 73 -38.29 30.37 2.54
C LYS A 73 -38.72 30.05 3.98
N LEU A 74 -38.04 29.10 4.64
CA LEU A 74 -38.36 28.64 5.99
C LEU A 74 -37.68 29.51 7.05
N ALA A 75 -38.42 29.90 8.09
CA ALA A 75 -37.85 30.61 9.23
C ALA A 75 -36.85 29.71 9.98
N LYS A 76 -35.79 30.31 10.54
CA LYS A 76 -34.70 29.57 11.20
C LYS A 76 -35.18 28.67 12.35
N PHE A 77 -36.19 29.11 13.10
CA PHE A 77 -36.77 28.35 14.20
C PHE A 77 -37.52 27.10 13.71
N GLU A 78 -38.40 27.24 12.72
CA GLU A 78 -39.14 26.12 12.11
C GLU A 78 -38.20 25.10 11.45
N LYS A 79 -37.14 25.60 10.81
CA LYS A 79 -36.09 24.78 10.21
C LYS A 79 -35.40 23.91 11.26
N ASN A 80 -35.06 24.47 12.42
CA ASN A 80 -34.42 23.73 13.51
C ASN A 80 -35.38 22.68 14.11
N ALA A 81 -36.66 23.03 14.32
CA ALA A 81 -37.66 22.10 14.85
C ALA A 81 -37.88 20.90 13.91
N GLN A 82 -38.03 21.14 12.60
CA GLN A 82 -38.18 20.07 11.61
C GLN A 82 -36.91 19.20 11.50
N LEU A 83 -35.73 19.82 11.55
CA LEU A 83 -34.46 19.08 11.55
C LEU A 83 -34.32 18.19 12.78
N GLN A 84 -34.72 18.68 13.96
CA GLN A 84 -34.68 17.90 15.19
C GLN A 84 -35.66 16.73 15.17
N GLN A 85 -36.87 16.93 14.65
CA GLN A 85 -37.85 15.85 14.50
C GLN A 85 -37.34 14.72 13.58
N ILE A 86 -36.72 15.08 12.46
CA ILE A 86 -36.15 14.08 11.53
C ILE A 86 -34.91 13.43 12.13
N GLN A 87 -34.10 14.17 12.90
CA GLN A 87 -32.96 13.59 13.62
C GLN A 87 -33.41 12.52 14.62
N ASN A 88 -34.47 12.79 15.40
CA ASN A 88 -35.02 11.79 16.32
C ASN A 88 -35.50 10.52 15.58
N GLN A 89 -36.11 10.66 14.40
CA GLN A 89 -36.51 9.50 13.58
C GLN A 89 -35.30 8.72 13.06
N ILE A 90 -34.18 9.40 12.75
CA ILE A 90 -32.94 8.73 12.37
C ILE A 90 -32.35 7.98 13.57
N ASP A 91 -32.33 8.62 14.74
CA ASP A 91 -31.81 8.05 15.98
C ASP A 91 -32.59 6.77 16.36
N GLU A 92 -33.92 6.76 16.25
CA GLU A 92 -34.76 5.56 16.43
C GLU A 92 -34.40 4.40 15.48
N LEU A 93 -33.92 4.72 14.28
CA LEU A 93 -33.59 3.74 13.24
C LEU A 93 -32.10 3.33 13.24
N THR A 94 -31.28 3.92 14.11
CA THR A 94 -29.81 3.72 14.11
C THR A 94 -29.24 3.38 15.47
N ILE A 95 -29.84 3.82 16.57
CA ILE A 95 -29.34 3.57 17.92
C ILE A 95 -29.67 2.11 18.33
N GLY A 96 -28.61 1.33 18.57
CA GLY A 96 -28.68 0.04 19.27
C GLY A 96 -28.40 0.23 20.76
N GLU A 97 -28.66 -0.78 21.59
CA GLU A 97 -28.14 -0.78 22.97
C GLU A 97 -26.61 -0.64 22.94
N LYS A 98 -26.03 0.04 23.93
CA LYS A 98 -24.57 0.09 24.06
C LYS A 98 -24.12 -1.33 24.40
N GLU A 99 -23.51 -2.01 23.44
CA GLU A 99 -22.80 -3.25 23.71
C GLU A 99 -21.60 -2.91 24.60
N ASP A 100 -21.53 -3.54 25.77
CA ASP A 100 -20.31 -3.55 26.57
C ASP A 100 -19.22 -4.21 25.73
N SER A 101 -18.16 -3.45 25.44
CA SER A 101 -16.98 -3.98 24.77
C SER A 101 -16.48 -5.17 25.57
N PRO A 102 -16.29 -6.36 24.96
CA PRO A 102 -15.85 -7.54 25.69
C PRO A 102 -14.56 -7.20 26.44
N GLU A 103 -14.54 -7.44 27.75
CA GLU A 103 -13.32 -7.38 28.54
C GLU A 103 -12.30 -8.28 27.85
N LEU A 104 -11.24 -7.68 27.32
CA LEU A 104 -10.10 -8.43 26.82
C LEU A 104 -9.53 -9.20 28.02
N GLU A 105 -9.77 -10.50 28.05
CA GLU A 105 -9.01 -11.40 28.90
C GLU A 105 -7.51 -11.14 28.66
N ASN A 106 -6.71 -11.12 29.74
CA ASN A 106 -5.25 -10.94 29.71
C ASN A 106 -4.58 -12.10 28.94
N MET A 107 -4.73 -12.15 27.62
CA MET A 107 -3.91 -12.97 26.74
C MET A 107 -2.53 -12.31 26.60
N ASP A 108 -1.48 -13.13 26.60
CA ASP A 108 -0.14 -12.67 26.23
C ASP A 108 -0.20 -12.02 24.85
N ILE A 109 0.33 -10.79 24.73
CA ILE A 109 0.38 -10.02 23.47
C ILE A 109 0.99 -10.89 22.37
N PHE A 110 2.02 -11.67 22.68
CA PHE A 110 2.67 -12.57 21.73
C PHE A 110 1.67 -13.55 21.10
N GLU A 111 0.85 -14.22 21.92
CA GLU A 111 -0.13 -15.21 21.46
C GLU A 111 -1.24 -14.56 20.63
N SER A 112 -1.68 -13.37 21.02
CA SER A 112 -2.68 -12.60 20.25
C SER A 112 -2.20 -12.23 18.85
N LEU A 113 -0.89 -12.02 18.69
CA LEU A 113 -0.26 -11.65 17.42
C LEU A 113 0.06 -12.85 16.54
N VAL A 114 0.29 -14.04 17.09
CA VAL A 114 0.64 -15.27 16.34
C VAL A 114 -0.38 -15.53 15.21
N TYR A 115 -1.68 -15.49 15.52
CA TYR A 115 -2.72 -15.72 14.51
C TYR A 115 -2.72 -14.67 13.42
N LYS A 116 -2.62 -13.38 13.78
CA LYS A 116 -2.60 -12.29 12.80
C LYS A 116 -1.34 -12.34 11.91
N VAL A 117 -0.19 -12.71 12.49
CA VAL A 117 1.07 -12.87 11.78
C VAL A 117 1.02 -14.08 10.83
N SER A 118 0.34 -15.16 11.21
CA SER A 118 0.18 -16.37 10.38
C SER A 118 -0.49 -16.10 9.03
N SER A 119 -1.43 -15.14 8.97
CA SER A 119 -2.11 -14.75 7.73
C SER A 119 -1.19 -14.08 6.71
N ARG A 120 0.01 -13.64 7.12
CA ARG A 120 0.99 -12.96 6.26
C ARG A 120 1.76 -13.90 5.35
N GLY A 121 1.94 -15.14 5.77
CA GLY A 121 2.77 -16.13 5.09
C GLY A 121 2.18 -17.53 5.20
N PRO A 122 1.23 -17.87 4.32
CA PRO A 122 0.46 -19.11 4.39
C PRO A 122 1.18 -20.33 3.79
N ASP A 123 2.47 -20.26 3.46
CA ASP A 123 3.20 -21.40 2.88
C ASP A 123 3.95 -22.21 3.93
N TYR A 124 4.40 -21.57 5.02
CA TYR A 124 5.12 -22.23 6.10
C TYR A 124 5.10 -21.40 7.39
N LEU A 125 4.86 -22.06 8.52
CA LEU A 125 4.89 -21.45 9.86
C LEU A 125 6.01 -22.07 10.69
N ASN A 126 6.64 -21.25 11.52
CA ASN A 126 7.70 -21.70 12.42
C ASN A 126 7.62 -20.95 13.75
N TYR A 127 7.75 -21.70 14.83
CA TYR A 127 7.89 -21.21 16.19
C TYR A 127 9.16 -21.77 16.82
N THR A 128 9.99 -20.91 17.38
CA THR A 128 11.16 -21.34 18.16
C THR A 128 11.16 -20.68 19.53
N GLN A 129 11.54 -21.45 20.55
CA GLN A 129 11.77 -20.95 21.90
C GLN A 129 13.04 -21.54 22.49
N PHE A 130 13.95 -20.67 22.92
CA PHE A 130 15.19 -21.09 23.60
C PHE A 130 15.66 -20.06 24.62
N LYS A 131 16.48 -20.50 25.57
CA LYS A 131 17.10 -19.64 26.57
C LYS A 131 18.56 -19.40 26.20
N ASN A 132 19.02 -18.16 26.31
CA ASN A 132 20.42 -17.81 26.22
C ASN A 132 20.76 -16.74 27.26
N SER A 133 21.78 -17.00 28.08
CA SER A 133 22.10 -16.15 29.24
C SER A 133 20.87 -15.94 30.15
N ASN A 134 20.49 -14.70 30.43
CA ASN A 134 19.34 -14.34 31.28
C ASN A 134 18.02 -14.16 30.51
N TRP A 135 18.02 -14.46 29.21
CA TRP A 135 16.93 -14.13 28.28
C TRP A 135 16.28 -15.38 27.69
N ASN A 136 14.96 -15.33 27.59
CA ASN A 136 14.12 -16.27 26.87
C ASN A 136 13.72 -15.64 25.53
N TYR A 137 14.10 -16.30 24.44
CA TYR A 137 13.81 -15.89 23.09
C TYR A 137 12.61 -16.68 22.57
N ARG A 138 11.62 -15.99 22.02
CA ARG A 138 10.46 -16.57 21.32
C ARG A 138 10.37 -15.93 19.94
N THR A 139 10.44 -16.73 18.90
CA THR A 139 10.25 -16.25 17.52
C THR A 139 9.09 -16.98 16.88
N PHE A 140 8.23 -16.25 16.18
CA PHE A 140 7.24 -16.81 15.27
C PHE A 140 7.44 -16.19 13.88
N SER A 141 7.58 -17.04 12.87
CA SER A 141 7.78 -16.67 11.47
C SER A 141 6.70 -17.31 10.62
N SER A 142 6.12 -16.50 9.72
CA SER A 142 5.10 -16.95 8.77
C SER A 142 5.55 -16.60 7.35
N ILE A 143 5.82 -17.58 6.50
CA ILE A 143 6.52 -17.38 5.23
C ILE A 143 5.54 -17.44 4.06
N LEU A 144 5.57 -16.41 3.22
CA LEU A 144 5.05 -16.46 1.85
C LEU A 144 6.28 -16.58 0.94
N SER A 145 6.52 -17.77 0.42
CA SER A 145 7.71 -18.09 -0.35
C SER A 145 7.54 -17.60 -1.79
N LEU A 146 8.25 -16.52 -2.12
CA LEU A 146 8.30 -15.89 -3.44
C LEU A 146 9.67 -16.02 -4.12
N ARG A 147 10.59 -16.76 -3.47
CA ARG A 147 11.94 -17.05 -3.95
C ARG A 147 12.25 -18.52 -3.92
N GLN A 148 13.11 -18.92 -4.86
CA GLN A 148 13.72 -20.25 -4.89
C GLN A 148 15.25 -20.13 -4.77
N PRO A 149 15.91 -21.06 -4.06
CA PRO A 149 15.33 -22.14 -3.29
C PRO A 149 14.55 -21.63 -2.06
N PHE A 150 13.56 -22.42 -1.62
CA PHE A 150 12.84 -22.18 -0.37
C PHE A 150 13.83 -22.07 0.81
N GLN A 151 13.57 -21.11 1.70
CA GLN A 151 14.37 -20.86 2.90
C GLN A 151 13.44 -20.71 4.09
N SER A 152 13.50 -21.65 5.04
CA SER A 152 12.80 -21.55 6.32
C SER A 152 13.40 -20.42 7.17
N GLN A 153 12.56 -19.85 8.04
CA GLN A 153 12.90 -18.75 8.94
C GLN A 153 12.36 -19.05 10.35
N PRO A 154 13.04 -18.60 11.42
CA PRO A 154 14.27 -17.80 11.39
C PRO A 154 15.48 -18.59 10.86
N VAL A 155 16.41 -17.90 10.19
CA VAL A 155 17.68 -18.49 9.77
C VAL A 155 18.68 -18.35 10.89
N GLN A 156 19.13 -19.47 11.43
CA GLN A 156 20.20 -19.50 12.42
C GLN A 156 21.52 -19.92 11.76
N ARG A 157 22.57 -19.12 11.97
CA ARG A 157 23.94 -19.45 11.55
C ARG A 157 24.94 -18.91 12.56
N ASP A 158 25.76 -19.79 13.11
CA ASP A 158 26.69 -19.50 14.19
C ASP A 158 25.98 -18.85 15.39
N ARG A 159 26.28 -17.58 15.67
CA ARG A 159 25.67 -16.78 16.76
C ARG A 159 24.50 -15.91 16.30
N PHE A 160 24.16 -15.91 15.03
CA PHE A 160 23.17 -15.00 14.46
C PHE A 160 21.86 -15.71 14.17
N ILE A 161 20.74 -15.07 14.54
CA ILE A 161 19.39 -15.54 14.24
C ILE A 161 18.66 -14.42 13.50
N LEU A 162 18.29 -14.68 12.25
CA LEU A 162 17.74 -13.71 11.30
C LEU A 162 16.27 -14.03 10.98
N GLN A 163 15.40 -13.06 11.18
CA GLN A 163 14.07 -12.98 10.56
C GLN A 163 14.06 -11.84 9.54
N PHE A 164 13.63 -12.12 8.32
CA PHE A 164 13.65 -11.21 7.19
C PHE A 164 12.31 -11.25 6.46
N ASN A 165 11.59 -10.12 6.51
CA ASN A 165 10.37 -9.89 5.78
C ASN A 165 10.64 -8.99 4.58
N GLY A 166 10.81 -9.55 3.38
CA GLY A 166 10.98 -8.69 2.23
C GLY A 166 11.47 -9.40 0.99
N GLU A 167 11.96 -8.58 0.06
CA GLU A 167 12.60 -8.97 -1.19
C GLU A 167 13.78 -8.04 -1.47
N LEU A 168 14.96 -8.59 -1.75
CA LEU A 168 16.13 -7.82 -2.13
C LEU A 168 16.34 -7.82 -3.65
N TYR A 169 16.61 -6.66 -4.22
CA TYR A 169 16.83 -6.48 -5.65
C TYR A 169 18.32 -6.34 -6.00
N ASN A 170 19.20 -6.66 -5.06
CA ASN A 170 20.64 -6.82 -5.31
C ASN A 170 20.87 -7.88 -6.40
N GLU A 171 21.65 -7.55 -7.44
CA GLU A 171 21.92 -8.45 -8.57
C GLU A 171 22.44 -9.83 -8.12
N GLN A 172 23.23 -9.84 -7.05
CA GLN A 172 23.85 -11.04 -6.46
C GLN A 172 22.84 -12.05 -5.91
N CYS A 173 21.61 -11.63 -5.58
CA CYS A 173 20.60 -12.49 -4.97
C CYS A 173 19.40 -12.79 -5.89
N LEU A 174 19.31 -12.19 -7.08
CA LEU A 174 18.18 -12.39 -8.00
C LEU A 174 18.01 -13.83 -8.48
N GLN A 175 19.10 -14.62 -8.49
CA GLN A 175 19.10 -16.05 -8.86
C GLN A 175 19.21 -16.97 -7.63
N GLY A 176 19.01 -16.43 -6.43
CA GLY A 176 19.11 -17.18 -5.18
C GLY A 176 18.13 -16.66 -4.13
N ASN A 177 18.47 -16.86 -2.86
CA ASN A 177 17.64 -16.48 -1.74
C ASN A 177 18.24 -15.28 -0.97
N ASP A 178 17.41 -14.28 -0.69
CA ASP A 178 17.80 -13.04 -0.01
C ASP A 178 18.38 -13.29 1.37
N THR A 179 17.75 -14.17 2.14
CA THR A 179 18.16 -14.45 3.51
C THR A 179 19.53 -15.14 3.53
N SER A 180 19.80 -16.02 2.55
CA SER A 180 21.13 -16.61 2.38
C SER A 180 22.17 -15.56 1.96
N PHE A 181 21.81 -14.62 1.07
CA PHE A 181 22.68 -13.51 0.68
C PHE A 181 23.07 -12.66 1.89
N ILE A 182 22.11 -12.23 2.71
CA ILE A 182 22.36 -11.44 3.93
C ILE A 182 23.36 -12.17 4.85
N MET A 183 23.11 -13.45 5.14
CA MET A 183 23.95 -14.22 6.06
C MET A 183 25.36 -14.50 5.50
N ASN A 184 25.50 -14.71 4.18
CA ASN A 184 26.80 -14.87 3.54
C ASN A 184 27.60 -13.57 3.59
N THR A 185 26.98 -12.44 3.21
CA THR A 185 27.63 -11.12 3.25
C THR A 185 28.08 -10.78 4.66
N LEU A 186 27.24 -11.03 5.68
CA LEU A 186 27.60 -10.84 7.07
C LEU A 186 28.81 -11.68 7.48
N GLN A 187 28.81 -12.97 7.14
CA GLN A 187 29.93 -13.87 7.46
C GLN A 187 31.24 -13.42 6.79
N ASP A 188 31.18 -12.92 5.56
CA ASP A 188 32.37 -12.47 4.85
C ASP A 188 32.92 -11.16 5.42
N LYS A 189 32.05 -10.23 5.83
CA LYS A 189 32.46 -9.00 6.51
C LYS A 189 33.04 -9.26 7.90
N LEU A 190 32.47 -10.20 8.67
CA LEU A 190 33.00 -10.60 9.98
C LEU A 190 34.38 -11.26 9.93
N LYS A 191 34.78 -11.83 8.79
CA LYS A 191 36.14 -12.37 8.60
C LYS A 191 37.18 -11.27 8.35
N CYS A 192 36.74 -10.15 7.77
CA CYS A 192 37.61 -9.08 7.29
C CYS A 192 37.66 -7.87 8.23
N ASP A 193 36.62 -7.67 9.04
CA ASP A 193 36.53 -6.59 10.01
C ASP A 193 36.77 -7.11 11.43
N SER A 194 37.56 -6.39 12.22
CA SER A 194 37.76 -6.69 13.63
C SER A 194 36.62 -6.19 14.51
N ASP A 195 35.80 -5.26 14.00
CA ASP A 195 34.63 -4.73 14.68
C ASP A 195 33.36 -5.40 14.15
N ASP A 196 32.78 -6.25 14.99
CA ASP A 196 31.56 -7.00 14.69
C ASP A 196 30.35 -6.10 14.43
N GLU A 197 30.23 -4.96 15.13
CA GLU A 197 29.12 -4.02 14.92
C GLU A 197 29.24 -3.36 13.56
N ARG A 198 30.45 -2.93 13.22
CA ARG A 198 30.74 -2.35 11.90
C ARG A 198 30.42 -3.33 10.79
N ALA A 199 30.80 -4.61 10.94
CA ALA A 199 30.47 -5.65 9.96
C ALA A 199 28.95 -5.82 9.76
N VAL A 200 28.17 -5.78 10.86
CA VAL A 200 26.70 -5.86 10.80
C VAL A 200 26.12 -4.63 10.08
N LEU A 201 26.47 -3.41 10.51
CA LEU A 201 25.94 -2.19 9.93
C LEU A 201 26.33 -2.05 8.45
N ALA A 202 27.56 -2.41 8.10
CA ALA A 202 28.02 -2.44 6.71
C ALA A 202 27.35 -3.52 5.85
N THR A 203 26.83 -4.58 6.46
CA THR A 203 25.99 -5.57 5.74
C THR A 203 24.61 -4.97 5.47
N LEU A 204 23.99 -4.38 6.50
CA LEU A 204 22.65 -3.79 6.40
C LEU A 204 22.60 -2.60 5.42
N SER A 205 23.70 -1.84 5.30
CA SER A 205 23.79 -0.73 4.34
C SER A 205 23.88 -1.15 2.87
N GLU A 206 24.19 -2.42 2.58
CA GLU A 206 24.28 -2.93 1.21
C GLU A 206 22.97 -3.51 0.69
N LEU A 207 21.96 -3.64 1.55
CA LEU A 207 20.68 -4.22 1.19
C LEU A 207 19.87 -3.22 0.35
N THR A 208 19.54 -3.60 -0.88
CA THR A 208 18.67 -2.83 -1.76
C THR A 208 17.38 -3.61 -1.95
N GLY A 209 16.23 -3.04 -1.60
CA GLY A 209 14.94 -3.72 -1.71
C GLY A 209 13.98 -3.42 -0.58
N GLU A 210 12.86 -4.13 -0.56
CA GLU A 210 11.69 -3.81 0.27
C GLU A 210 11.65 -4.76 1.45
N PHE A 211 12.09 -4.31 2.64
CA PHE A 211 12.30 -5.22 3.76
C PHE A 211 12.02 -4.66 5.15
N ALA A 212 11.72 -5.57 6.07
CA ALA A 212 11.89 -5.44 7.51
C ALA A 212 12.74 -6.60 8.02
N ILE A 213 13.60 -6.34 9.00
CA ILE A 213 14.62 -7.28 9.45
C ILE A 213 14.76 -7.29 10.97
N VAL A 214 15.02 -8.47 11.54
CA VAL A 214 15.44 -8.68 12.93
C VAL A 214 16.62 -9.64 12.93
N LEU A 215 17.74 -9.21 13.46
CA LEU A 215 19.00 -9.96 13.55
C LEU A 215 19.47 -9.97 15.01
N ASN A 216 19.41 -11.15 15.63
CA ASN A 216 19.88 -11.36 17.00
C ASN A 216 21.34 -11.83 16.99
N ASP A 217 22.23 -11.13 17.68
CA ASP A 217 23.57 -11.59 18.05
C ASP A 217 23.53 -12.14 19.48
N ILE A 218 23.42 -13.46 19.59
CA ILE A 218 23.30 -14.13 20.90
C ILE A 218 24.61 -14.15 21.69
N LYS A 219 25.77 -13.89 21.06
CA LYS A 219 27.07 -13.83 21.75
C LYS A 219 27.19 -12.53 22.54
N HIS A 220 26.72 -11.43 21.96
CA HIS A 220 26.80 -10.10 22.58
C HIS A 220 25.51 -9.68 23.30
N ASN A 221 24.45 -10.48 23.20
CA ASN A 221 23.11 -10.13 23.67
C ASN A 221 22.62 -8.81 23.05
N VAL A 222 22.78 -8.68 21.73
CA VAL A 222 22.38 -7.50 20.97
C VAL A 222 21.37 -7.88 19.90
N VAL A 223 20.38 -7.01 19.69
CA VAL A 223 19.37 -7.18 18.65
C VAL A 223 19.42 -5.98 17.71
N TYR A 224 19.70 -6.24 16.43
CA TYR A 224 19.57 -5.26 15.35
C TYR A 224 18.22 -5.46 14.66
N PHE A 225 17.44 -4.40 14.46
CA PHE A 225 16.18 -4.50 13.74
C PHE A 225 15.84 -3.20 13.03
N GLY A 226 14.99 -3.27 12.02
CA GLY A 226 14.60 -2.08 11.29
C GLY A 226 13.96 -2.41 9.97
N ARG A 227 13.82 -1.39 9.14
CA ARG A 227 13.17 -1.49 7.83
C ARG A 227 14.04 -0.87 6.77
N ASP A 228 13.74 -1.13 5.51
CA ASP A 228 14.38 -0.45 4.38
C ASP A 228 14.26 1.08 4.48
N CYS A 229 15.11 1.79 3.73
CA CYS A 229 15.22 3.24 3.80
C CYS A 229 13.98 4.02 3.36
N VAL A 230 13.05 3.38 2.63
CA VAL A 230 11.77 3.96 2.24
C VAL A 230 10.66 3.55 3.22
N GLY A 231 10.81 2.41 3.89
CA GLY A 231 9.88 1.88 4.90
C GLY A 231 8.69 1.14 4.29
N ARG A 232 8.93 0.30 3.27
CA ARG A 232 7.89 -0.38 2.48
C ARG A 232 7.24 -1.55 3.20
N ARG A 233 7.93 -2.17 4.16
CA ARG A 233 7.38 -3.24 5.01
C ARG A 233 7.01 -2.70 6.39
N ALA A 234 5.98 -3.23 7.03
CA ALA A 234 5.64 -2.84 8.39
C ALA A 234 6.55 -3.53 9.42
N LEU A 235 6.95 -2.78 10.44
CA LEU A 235 7.63 -3.28 11.63
C LEU A 235 7.35 -2.33 12.79
N SER A 236 7.00 -2.88 13.94
CA SER A 236 6.77 -2.16 15.19
C SER A 236 7.47 -2.89 16.33
N TYR A 237 7.74 -2.17 17.43
CA TYR A 237 8.40 -2.74 18.59
C TYR A 237 7.88 -2.15 19.90
N SER A 238 8.05 -2.88 21.00
CA SER A 238 7.95 -2.39 22.37
C SER A 238 9.23 -2.75 23.11
N LEU A 239 9.77 -1.80 23.86
CA LEU A 239 10.93 -1.99 24.72
C LEU A 239 10.57 -1.47 26.11
N GLU A 240 10.45 -2.41 27.04
CA GLU A 240 10.07 -2.18 28.43
C GLU A 240 11.05 -2.91 29.36
N ASP A 241 10.95 -2.68 30.67
CA ASP A 241 11.70 -3.46 31.68
C ASP A 241 11.42 -4.97 31.58
N SER A 242 10.28 -5.33 31.00
CA SER A 242 9.84 -6.71 30.74
C SER A 242 10.54 -7.35 29.53
N GLY A 243 11.26 -6.58 28.72
CA GLY A 243 12.03 -7.04 27.57
C GLY A 243 11.70 -6.32 26.26
N LEU A 244 12.00 -6.99 25.14
CA LEU A 244 11.83 -6.47 23.79
C LEU A 244 10.83 -7.34 23.02
N THR A 245 9.82 -6.71 22.41
CA THR A 245 8.91 -7.35 21.46
C THR A 245 8.98 -6.61 20.13
N ILE A 246 9.10 -7.34 19.02
CA ILE A 246 9.15 -6.80 17.66
C ILE A 246 8.14 -7.59 16.81
N SER A 247 7.33 -6.89 16.01
CA SER A 247 6.28 -7.50 15.19
C SER A 247 6.09 -6.79 13.86
N SER A 248 5.71 -7.51 12.81
CA SER A 248 5.24 -6.92 11.54
C SER A 248 3.85 -6.25 11.66
N LEU A 249 3.20 -6.39 12.80
CA LEU A 249 1.91 -5.77 13.12
C LEU A 249 2.09 -4.77 14.26
N SER A 250 1.10 -3.89 14.44
CA SER A 250 1.11 -2.86 15.47
C SER A 250 -0.20 -2.90 16.25
N ASP A 251 -0.13 -2.48 17.51
CA ASP A 251 -1.25 -2.19 18.40
C ASP A 251 -0.89 -1.02 19.31
N SER A 252 -1.75 -0.66 20.26
CA SER A 252 -1.54 0.46 21.17
C SER A 252 -0.31 0.35 22.09
N THR A 253 0.29 -0.84 22.21
CA THR A 253 1.49 -1.08 23.02
C THR A 253 2.77 -1.01 22.20
N LEU A 254 2.67 -1.08 20.87
CA LEU A 254 3.79 -1.12 19.95
C LEU A 254 4.02 0.22 19.25
N ILE A 255 5.28 0.61 19.14
CA ILE A 255 5.76 1.79 18.42
C ILE A 255 6.16 1.38 17.01
N GLU A 256 5.57 2.01 15.98
CA GLU A 256 5.97 1.78 14.60
C GLU A 256 7.40 2.29 14.35
N CYS A 257 8.25 1.43 13.79
CA CYS A 257 9.63 1.79 13.46
C CYS A 257 9.68 2.97 12.49
N ALA A 258 10.73 3.80 12.56
CA ALA A 258 11.05 4.77 11.53
C ALA A 258 11.92 4.13 10.42
N ASN A 259 12.36 4.94 9.44
CA ASN A 259 13.25 4.49 8.37
C ASN A 259 14.71 4.56 8.82
N MET A 260 15.06 3.67 9.75
CA MET A 260 16.39 3.57 10.35
C MET A 260 16.60 2.15 10.87
N ILE A 261 17.86 1.84 11.21
CA ILE A 261 18.20 0.62 11.92
C ILE A 261 18.31 0.93 13.42
N TYR A 262 17.75 0.05 14.23
CA TYR A 262 17.77 0.07 15.67
C TYR A 262 18.71 -1.00 16.19
N LYS A 263 19.39 -0.72 17.29
CA LYS A 263 20.18 -1.68 18.07
C LYS A 263 19.73 -1.63 19.51
N VAL A 264 19.36 -2.77 20.07
CA VAL A 264 19.10 -2.93 21.51
C VAL A 264 20.20 -3.77 22.11
N ASP A 265 20.88 -3.24 23.12
CA ASP A 265 21.74 -4.03 24.01
C ASP A 265 20.88 -4.59 25.15
N LEU A 266 20.70 -5.90 25.18
CA LEU A 266 19.84 -6.55 26.16
C LEU A 266 20.47 -6.56 27.56
N ASN A 267 21.77 -6.29 27.72
CA ASN A 267 22.39 -6.28 29.04
C ASN A 267 21.94 -5.06 29.87
N ASN A 268 21.60 -3.96 29.22
CA ASN A 268 21.16 -2.70 29.85
C ASN A 268 19.83 -2.14 29.29
N LEU A 269 19.21 -2.83 28.32
CA LEU A 269 18.00 -2.42 27.59
C LEU A 269 18.15 -1.03 26.92
N GLU A 270 19.35 -0.69 26.47
CA GLU A 270 19.63 0.57 25.79
C GLU A 270 19.33 0.45 24.29
N LEU A 271 18.49 1.36 23.78
CA LEU A 271 18.17 1.51 22.37
C LEU A 271 19.06 2.57 21.72
N ARG A 272 19.72 2.20 20.61
CA ARG A 272 20.44 3.11 19.71
C ARG A 272 19.85 3.05 18.31
N THR A 273 19.98 4.15 17.56
CA THR A 273 19.44 4.29 16.21
C THR A 273 20.54 4.70 15.23
N PHE A 274 20.48 4.18 14.02
CA PHE A 274 21.42 4.45 12.92
C PHE A 274 20.65 4.91 11.69
N LEU A 275 20.88 6.15 11.27
CA LEU A 275 20.24 6.70 10.08
C LEU A 275 20.88 6.16 8.82
N TYR A 276 20.07 5.88 7.80
CA TYR A 276 20.58 5.40 6.52
C TYR A 276 21.55 6.37 5.86
N SER A 277 21.34 7.69 6.00
CA SER A 277 22.26 8.70 5.48
C SER A 277 23.67 8.55 6.07
N GLU A 278 23.77 8.32 7.38
CA GLU A 278 25.04 8.15 8.09
C GLU A 278 25.68 6.81 7.73
N MET A 279 24.88 5.73 7.74
CA MET A 279 25.34 4.40 7.36
C MET A 279 25.85 4.35 5.92
N PHE A 280 25.22 5.08 5.01
CA PHE A 280 25.63 5.12 3.61
C PHE A 280 26.89 5.94 3.41
N GLU A 281 27.07 7.06 4.12
CA GLU A 281 28.34 7.80 4.09
C GLU A 281 29.51 7.01 4.67
N GLU A 282 29.27 6.21 5.72
CA GLU A 282 30.33 5.50 6.43
C GLU A 282 30.68 4.13 5.81
N TYR A 283 29.67 3.38 5.37
CA TYR A 283 29.82 1.97 4.99
C TYR A 283 29.54 1.68 3.52
N SER A 284 28.90 2.60 2.81
CA SER A 284 28.57 2.44 1.39
C SER A 284 29.27 3.50 0.54
N ASN A 285 29.44 3.22 -0.75
CA ASN A 285 29.73 4.28 -1.73
C ASN A 285 28.44 4.77 -2.40
N ASP A 286 27.29 4.27 -1.97
CA ASP A 286 25.99 4.56 -2.55
C ASP A 286 25.40 5.85 -1.94
N LYS A 287 25.33 6.89 -2.76
CA LYS A 287 24.74 8.20 -2.40
C LYS A 287 23.27 8.31 -2.77
N SER A 288 22.60 7.20 -3.11
CA SER A 288 21.22 7.21 -3.63
C SER A 288 20.19 7.87 -2.72
N LEU A 289 20.44 7.98 -1.41
CA LEU A 289 19.49 8.57 -0.45
C LEU A 289 19.80 10.02 -0.03
N HIS A 290 20.77 10.69 -0.65
CA HIS A 290 20.90 12.13 -0.45
C HIS A 290 19.92 12.87 -1.35
N PHE A 291 18.76 13.21 -0.78
CA PHE A 291 17.74 13.99 -1.47
C PHE A 291 18.00 15.48 -1.26
N SER A 292 18.31 16.18 -2.34
CA SER A 292 18.47 17.64 -2.32
C SER A 292 17.41 18.29 -3.19
N PRO A 293 16.71 19.34 -2.71
CA PRO A 293 15.81 20.10 -3.57
C PRO A 293 16.55 20.63 -4.80
N LEU A 294 15.97 20.43 -5.98
CA LEU A 294 16.51 20.93 -7.23
C LEU A 294 16.10 22.38 -7.44
N ASN A 295 17.06 23.14 -7.98
CA ASN A 295 16.76 24.45 -8.54
C ASN A 295 16.10 24.28 -9.90
N TYR A 296 15.21 25.20 -10.23
CA TYR A 296 14.56 25.24 -11.54
C TYR A 296 15.58 25.62 -12.62
N ASP A 297 15.73 24.76 -13.63
CA ASP A 297 16.49 25.03 -14.85
C ASP A 297 15.57 25.10 -16.07
N VAL A 298 15.53 26.27 -16.70
CA VAL A 298 14.71 26.55 -17.89
C VAL A 298 15.26 25.83 -19.13
N CYS A 299 16.55 25.50 -19.15
CA CYS A 299 17.23 24.88 -20.29
C CYS A 299 17.14 23.34 -20.30
N ALA A 300 16.48 22.76 -19.30
CA ALA A 300 16.34 21.31 -19.17
C ALA A 300 15.63 20.68 -20.39
N ASN A 301 16.08 19.49 -20.77
CA ASN A 301 15.58 18.80 -21.96
C ASN A 301 14.51 17.76 -21.61
N GLU A 302 13.26 18.01 -22.04
CA GLU A 302 12.12 17.13 -21.75
C GLU A 302 12.31 15.70 -22.28
N ASN A 303 12.86 15.52 -23.49
CA ASN A 303 13.05 14.20 -24.08
C ASN A 303 14.08 13.37 -23.30
N SER A 304 15.19 14.00 -22.91
CA SER A 304 16.21 13.38 -22.06
C SER A 304 15.64 12.96 -20.71
N ALA A 305 14.87 13.85 -20.06
CA ALA A 305 14.18 13.54 -18.81
C ALA A 305 13.19 12.38 -18.99
N LEU A 306 12.41 12.38 -20.07
CA LEU A 306 11.44 11.33 -20.38
C LEU A 306 12.11 9.98 -20.64
N ASP A 307 13.23 9.95 -21.37
CA ASP A 307 14.03 8.75 -21.60
C ASP A 307 14.57 8.18 -20.28
N LYS A 308 15.12 9.04 -19.40
CA LYS A 308 15.58 8.63 -18.07
C LYS A 308 14.46 8.01 -17.24
N VAL A 309 13.31 8.68 -17.17
CA VAL A 309 12.14 8.19 -16.42
C VAL A 309 11.65 6.86 -17.00
N TYR A 310 11.54 6.73 -18.32
CA TYR A 310 11.14 5.48 -18.98
C TYR A 310 12.11 4.34 -18.65
N CYS A 311 13.40 4.50 -18.92
CA CYS A 311 14.40 3.46 -18.73
C CYS A 311 14.49 3.02 -17.26
N CYS A 312 14.54 3.97 -16.32
CA CYS A 312 14.69 3.67 -14.91
C CYS A 312 13.42 3.01 -14.33
N LEU A 313 12.22 3.52 -14.65
CA LEU A 313 10.96 2.93 -14.16
C LEU A 313 10.71 1.55 -14.80
N LYS A 314 11.03 1.38 -16.09
CA LYS A 314 10.95 0.08 -16.77
C LYS A 314 11.84 -0.96 -16.11
N ASN A 315 13.09 -0.60 -15.80
CA ASN A 315 14.02 -1.48 -15.10
C ASN A 315 13.56 -1.80 -13.67
N SER A 316 13.13 -0.78 -12.90
CA SER A 316 12.57 -0.96 -11.56
C SER A 316 11.38 -1.93 -11.57
N THR A 317 10.51 -1.81 -12.58
CA THR A 317 9.37 -2.71 -12.80
C THR A 317 9.83 -4.12 -13.19
N LEU A 318 10.82 -4.22 -14.08
CA LEU A 318 11.35 -5.49 -14.57
C LEU A 318 11.96 -6.31 -13.45
N VAL A 319 12.87 -5.75 -12.65
CA VAL A 319 13.53 -6.49 -11.56
C VAL A 319 12.50 -7.03 -10.55
N ARG A 320 11.48 -6.21 -10.24
CA ARG A 320 10.32 -6.62 -9.41
C ARG A 320 9.44 -7.66 -10.09
N GLN A 321 9.38 -7.73 -11.40
CA GLN A 321 8.61 -8.75 -12.10
C GLN A 321 9.39 -10.08 -12.15
N GLU A 322 10.71 -10.01 -12.35
CA GLU A 322 11.56 -11.19 -12.48
C GLU A 322 11.86 -11.86 -11.15
N ALA A 323 11.80 -11.14 -10.03
CA ALA A 323 11.97 -11.71 -8.70
C ALA A 323 10.71 -12.42 -8.17
N ILE A 324 9.88 -13.03 -9.03
CA ILE A 324 8.64 -13.73 -8.65
C ILE A 324 8.80 -15.23 -8.93
N TYR A 325 9.20 -15.98 -7.90
CA TYR A 325 9.38 -17.43 -7.95
C TYR A 325 8.62 -18.12 -6.80
N PRO A 326 7.27 -18.10 -6.83
CA PRO A 326 6.46 -18.66 -5.75
C PRO A 326 6.71 -20.17 -5.60
N LEU A 327 6.65 -20.67 -4.36
CA LEU A 327 6.81 -22.10 -4.06
C LEU A 327 5.79 -22.97 -4.79
N HIS A 328 4.54 -22.51 -4.82
CA HIS A 328 3.46 -23.15 -5.56
C HIS A 328 3.19 -22.36 -6.84
N HIS A 329 3.52 -22.96 -7.99
CA HIS A 329 3.18 -22.39 -9.28
C HIS A 329 1.67 -22.43 -9.50
N ASN A 330 1.03 -21.27 -9.49
CA ASN A 330 -0.37 -21.15 -9.84
C ASN A 330 -0.53 -21.08 -11.36
N GLU A 331 -1.50 -21.84 -11.90
CA GLU A 331 -1.79 -21.84 -13.34
C GLU A 331 -2.61 -20.61 -13.78
N SER A 332 -3.25 -19.90 -12.84
CA SER A 332 -4.09 -18.74 -13.16
C SER A 332 -3.26 -17.47 -13.39
N ALA A 333 -2.97 -16.64 -12.37
CA ALA A 333 -2.14 -15.43 -12.53
C ALA A 333 -0.88 -15.50 -11.68
N THR A 334 0.25 -15.11 -12.28
CA THR A 334 1.55 -15.00 -11.60
C THR A 334 1.65 -13.71 -10.79
N LEU A 335 1.09 -12.62 -11.32
CA LEU A 335 1.07 -11.31 -10.68
C LEU A 335 -0.25 -10.59 -10.94
N ALA A 336 -0.53 -9.60 -10.11
CA ALA A 336 -1.68 -8.72 -10.25
C ALA A 336 -1.29 -7.26 -10.02
N ILE A 337 -2.14 -6.32 -10.43
CA ILE A 337 -1.95 -4.88 -10.30
C ILE A 337 -3.16 -4.30 -9.58
N LEU A 338 -2.94 -3.49 -8.54
CA LEU A 338 -3.99 -2.68 -7.93
C LEU A 338 -4.40 -1.58 -8.92
N PHE A 339 -5.59 -1.69 -9.49
CA PHE A 339 -5.93 -1.00 -10.73
C PHE A 339 -7.22 -0.16 -10.61
N SER A 340 -7.05 1.15 -10.41
CA SER A 340 -8.14 2.13 -10.45
C SER A 340 -8.42 2.66 -11.87
N GLY A 341 -7.58 2.31 -12.84
CA GLY A 341 -7.60 2.88 -14.19
C GLY A 341 -6.98 4.27 -14.31
N GLY A 342 -6.47 4.84 -13.21
CA GLY A 342 -5.74 6.10 -13.22
C GLY A 342 -4.37 6.00 -13.89
N LEU A 343 -3.72 7.16 -14.07
CA LEU A 343 -2.42 7.30 -14.74
C LEU A 343 -1.36 6.35 -14.19
N ASP A 344 -1.21 6.32 -12.87
CA ASP A 344 -0.08 5.65 -12.21
C ASP A 344 -0.11 4.13 -12.40
N CYS A 345 -1.24 3.49 -12.06
CA CYS A 345 -1.40 2.05 -12.25
C CYS A 345 -1.44 1.65 -13.73
N SER A 346 -1.88 2.55 -14.64
CA SER A 346 -1.89 2.28 -16.08
C SER A 346 -0.49 2.29 -16.69
N VAL A 347 0.39 3.20 -16.24
CA VAL A 347 1.81 3.21 -16.63
C VAL A 347 2.51 1.94 -16.16
N ILE A 348 2.31 1.53 -14.90
CA ILE A 348 2.86 0.27 -14.38
C ILE A 348 2.35 -0.94 -15.17
N ALA A 349 1.05 -0.99 -15.47
CA ALA A 349 0.47 -2.04 -16.30
C ALA A 349 1.10 -2.09 -17.70
N GLY A 350 1.26 -0.94 -18.36
CA GLY A 350 1.92 -0.86 -19.67
C GLY A 350 3.37 -1.34 -19.64
N LEU A 351 4.15 -0.94 -18.62
CA LEU A 351 5.55 -1.34 -18.47
C LEU A 351 5.69 -2.85 -18.19
N ILE A 352 4.83 -3.42 -17.36
CA ILE A 352 4.78 -4.89 -17.15
C ILE A 352 4.49 -5.60 -18.47
N CYS A 353 3.54 -5.10 -19.26
CA CYS A 353 3.20 -5.70 -20.55
C CYS A 353 4.38 -5.62 -21.54
N GLU A 354 5.05 -4.47 -21.67
CA GLU A 354 6.26 -4.35 -22.51
C GLU A 354 7.36 -5.32 -22.07
N ASN A 355 7.63 -5.40 -20.77
CA ASN A 355 8.64 -6.31 -20.22
C ASN A 355 8.33 -7.78 -20.54
N ILE A 356 7.07 -8.22 -20.40
CA ILE A 356 6.65 -9.59 -20.74
C ILE A 356 6.85 -9.88 -22.23
N LEU A 357 6.40 -8.97 -23.10
CA LEU A 357 6.46 -9.15 -24.55
C LEU A 357 7.91 -9.17 -25.07
N GLU A 358 8.80 -8.38 -24.48
CA GLU A 358 10.22 -8.33 -24.88
C GLU A 358 11.02 -9.57 -24.44
N LYS A 359 10.62 -10.24 -23.35
CA LYS A 359 11.38 -11.35 -22.75
C LYS A 359 11.15 -12.72 -23.40
N ASN A 360 10.41 -12.82 -24.51
CA ASN A 360 10.22 -14.05 -25.31
C ASN A 360 10.00 -15.31 -24.45
N HIS A 361 9.01 -15.26 -23.56
CA HIS A 361 8.72 -16.42 -22.72
C HIS A 361 8.00 -17.53 -23.50
N HIS A 362 8.32 -18.79 -23.21
CA HIS A 362 7.67 -19.95 -23.84
C HIS A 362 6.30 -20.31 -23.23
N LYS A 363 5.78 -19.50 -22.30
CA LYS A 363 4.52 -19.74 -21.58
C LYS A 363 3.64 -18.49 -21.65
N ARG A 364 2.32 -18.68 -21.77
CA ARG A 364 1.33 -17.60 -21.66
C ARG A 364 1.33 -17.02 -20.24
N TYR A 365 1.42 -15.70 -20.12
CA TYR A 365 1.33 -14.95 -18.88
C TYR A 365 -0.08 -14.38 -18.73
N ASN A 366 -0.72 -14.61 -17.58
CA ASN A 366 -1.93 -13.91 -17.22
C ASN A 366 -1.61 -12.83 -16.19
N VAL A 367 -2.06 -11.60 -16.46
CA VAL A 367 -1.93 -10.43 -15.60
C VAL A 367 -3.33 -10.01 -15.15
N ASP A 368 -3.55 -9.98 -13.83
CA ASP A 368 -4.83 -9.54 -13.27
C ASP A 368 -4.78 -8.05 -12.90
N LEU A 369 -5.73 -7.28 -13.40
CA LEU A 369 -5.98 -5.89 -12.99
C LEU A 369 -7.11 -5.90 -11.96
N LEU A 370 -6.80 -5.68 -10.68
CA LEU A 370 -7.77 -5.77 -9.59
C LEU A 370 -8.43 -4.41 -9.36
N THR A 371 -9.75 -4.34 -9.55
CA THR A 371 -10.55 -3.12 -9.35
C THR A 371 -11.64 -3.36 -8.31
N VAL A 372 -11.68 -2.52 -7.27
CA VAL A 372 -12.62 -2.65 -6.15
C VAL A 372 -13.67 -1.55 -6.16
N GLY A 373 -14.94 -1.94 -6.11
CA GLY A 373 -16.11 -1.06 -6.01
C GLY A 373 -16.89 -1.35 -4.72
N PHE A 374 -17.52 -0.31 -4.17
CA PHE A 374 -18.34 -0.41 -2.97
C PHE A 374 -19.77 0.05 -3.26
N ASP A 375 -20.76 -0.67 -2.74
CA ASP A 375 -22.13 -0.16 -2.67
C ASP A 375 -22.15 1.09 -1.81
N ASN A 376 -22.81 2.14 -2.29
CA ASN A 376 -22.97 3.39 -1.56
C ASN A 376 -24.45 3.61 -1.21
N PRO A 377 -24.89 3.20 0.00
CA PRO A 377 -26.27 3.37 0.46
C PRO A 377 -26.76 4.82 0.40
N ARG A 378 -25.85 5.79 0.63
CA ARG A 378 -26.16 7.21 0.66
C ARG A 378 -26.53 7.77 -0.71
N THR A 379 -25.88 7.30 -1.78
CA THR A 379 -26.15 7.73 -3.17
C THR A 379 -26.96 6.74 -3.98
N ASN A 380 -27.33 5.59 -3.39
CA ASN A 380 -27.93 4.46 -4.11
C ASN A 380 -27.09 4.03 -5.32
N GLN A 381 -25.77 4.12 -5.18
CA GLN A 381 -24.84 3.75 -6.24
C GLN A 381 -24.36 2.33 -5.98
N ASP A 382 -24.46 1.49 -7.00
CA ASP A 382 -24.01 0.11 -6.96
C ASP A 382 -22.48 0.04 -7.16
N ALA A 383 -21.82 -0.93 -6.53
CA ALA A 383 -20.38 -1.13 -6.66
C ALA A 383 -19.91 -1.16 -8.13
N SER A 384 -20.68 -1.79 -9.02
CA SER A 384 -20.36 -1.96 -10.44
C SER A 384 -20.41 -0.67 -11.27
N SER A 385 -21.11 0.35 -10.76
CA SER A 385 -21.32 1.65 -11.43
C SER A 385 -20.54 2.79 -10.76
N SER A 386 -19.55 2.47 -9.94
CA SER A 386 -18.68 3.48 -9.35
C SER A 386 -17.82 4.17 -10.43
N PRO A 387 -17.50 5.48 -10.28
CA PRO A 387 -16.72 6.19 -11.31
C PRO A 387 -15.30 5.62 -11.49
N ASP A 388 -14.77 5.00 -10.43
CA ASP A 388 -13.47 4.33 -10.45
C ASP A 388 -13.57 2.99 -11.20
N ARG A 389 -14.71 2.26 -11.09
CA ARG A 389 -14.97 1.05 -11.90
C ARG A 389 -15.07 1.40 -13.39
N GLU A 390 -15.79 2.44 -13.76
CA GLU A 390 -15.90 2.89 -15.16
C GLU A 390 -14.53 3.25 -15.74
N LEU A 391 -13.71 4.01 -15.00
CA LEU A 391 -12.35 4.36 -15.43
C LEU A 391 -11.46 3.11 -15.55
N SER A 392 -11.54 2.18 -14.60
CA SER A 392 -10.80 0.91 -14.66
C SER A 392 -11.19 0.07 -15.88
N LYS A 393 -12.49 -0.02 -16.22
CA LYS A 393 -12.95 -0.71 -17.43
C LYS A 393 -12.42 -0.08 -18.71
N LYS A 394 -12.50 1.26 -18.81
CA LYS A 394 -11.95 2.01 -19.95
C LYS A 394 -10.45 1.76 -20.11
N SER A 395 -9.68 1.90 -19.03
CA SER A 395 -8.23 1.74 -19.09
C SER A 395 -7.81 0.30 -19.33
N TRP A 396 -8.51 -0.68 -18.73
CA TRP A 396 -8.29 -2.10 -19.04
C TRP A 396 -8.56 -2.40 -20.51
N PHE A 397 -9.69 -1.95 -21.06
CA PHE A 397 -10.04 -2.20 -22.46
C PHE A 397 -8.92 -1.76 -23.40
N HIS A 398 -8.42 -0.54 -23.22
CA HIS A 398 -7.37 -0.02 -24.10
C HIS A 398 -6.01 -0.70 -23.89
N ILE A 399 -5.64 -1.03 -22.65
CA ILE A 399 -4.41 -1.80 -22.36
C ILE A 399 -4.51 -3.21 -22.96
N ALA A 400 -5.62 -3.90 -22.72
CA ALA A 400 -5.89 -5.23 -23.25
C ALA A 400 -5.90 -5.22 -24.79
N SER A 401 -6.60 -4.28 -25.42
CA SER A 401 -6.64 -4.16 -26.89
C SER A 401 -5.25 -3.92 -27.49
N LYS A 402 -4.36 -3.23 -26.76
CA LYS A 402 -3.00 -2.94 -27.21
C LYS A 402 -2.04 -4.12 -27.01
N TYR A 403 -2.06 -4.73 -25.83
CA TYR A 403 -0.99 -5.64 -25.39
C TYR A 403 -1.40 -7.11 -25.35
N ASN A 404 -2.69 -7.46 -25.38
CA ASN A 404 -3.09 -8.86 -25.39
C ASN A 404 -2.49 -9.56 -26.61
N ASP A 405 -1.90 -10.72 -26.34
CA ASP A 405 -1.39 -11.64 -27.33
C ASP A 405 -1.95 -13.03 -27.02
N LEU A 406 -2.65 -13.64 -27.97
CA LEU A 406 -3.33 -14.92 -27.78
C LEU A 406 -2.37 -16.06 -27.38
N THR A 407 -1.08 -15.91 -27.66
CA THR A 407 -0.03 -16.90 -27.36
C THR A 407 0.77 -16.55 -26.10
N LEU A 408 1.02 -15.26 -25.84
CA LEU A 408 1.97 -14.83 -24.81
C LEU A 408 1.37 -14.09 -23.61
N LEU A 409 0.34 -13.25 -23.80
CA LEU A 409 -0.10 -12.32 -22.76
C LEU A 409 -1.63 -12.17 -22.72
N ASN A 410 -2.21 -12.43 -21.56
CA ASN A 410 -3.63 -12.22 -21.29
C ASN A 410 -3.81 -11.24 -20.14
N ILE A 411 -4.52 -10.15 -20.40
CA ILE A 411 -4.80 -9.11 -19.42
C ILE A 411 -6.27 -9.19 -19.02
N ARG A 412 -6.50 -9.55 -17.77
CA ARG A 412 -7.84 -9.77 -17.21
C ARG A 412 -8.20 -8.66 -16.25
N LEU A 413 -9.42 -8.16 -16.31
CA LEU A 413 -9.95 -7.26 -15.29
C LEU A 413 -10.66 -8.10 -14.24
N VAL A 414 -10.31 -7.96 -12.97
CA VAL A 414 -10.98 -8.63 -11.86
C VAL A 414 -11.79 -7.59 -11.10
N GLU A 415 -13.10 -7.69 -11.26
CA GLU A 415 -14.11 -6.83 -10.70
C GLU A 415 -14.52 -7.31 -9.30
N ILE A 416 -14.08 -6.60 -8.27
CA ILE A 416 -14.37 -6.90 -6.86
C ILE A 416 -15.49 -5.98 -6.39
N ASN A 417 -16.67 -6.53 -6.16
CA ASN A 417 -17.86 -5.79 -5.73
C ASN A 417 -18.13 -6.08 -4.25
N VAL A 418 -18.06 -5.03 -3.44
CA VAL A 418 -18.20 -5.13 -1.98
C VAL A 418 -19.54 -4.54 -1.56
N SER A 419 -20.37 -5.39 -0.95
CA SER A 419 -21.66 -4.94 -0.42
C SER A 419 -21.47 -4.07 0.82
N TYR A 420 -22.47 -3.22 1.12
CA TYR A 420 -22.44 -2.44 2.37
C TYR A 420 -22.40 -3.32 3.62
N LYS A 421 -23.00 -4.52 3.56
CA LYS A 421 -22.96 -5.51 4.64
C LYS A 421 -21.53 -6.04 4.84
N ASP A 422 -20.84 -6.42 3.77
CA ASP A 422 -19.46 -6.90 3.84
C ASP A 422 -18.53 -5.80 4.35
N TRP A 423 -18.73 -4.55 3.89
CA TRP A 423 -18.00 -3.41 4.42
C TRP A 423 -18.18 -3.27 5.94
N LEU A 424 -19.41 -3.33 6.46
CA LEU A 424 -19.70 -3.24 7.90
C LEU A 424 -19.07 -4.38 8.71
N LEU A 425 -19.11 -5.61 8.18
CA LEU A 425 -18.54 -6.81 8.81
C LEU A 425 -17.03 -6.72 8.97
N HIS A 426 -16.34 -6.24 7.93
CA HIS A 426 -14.87 -6.22 7.89
C HIS A 426 -14.25 -4.93 8.46
N ARG A 427 -15.03 -3.87 8.67
CA ARG A 427 -14.51 -2.55 9.07
C ARG A 427 -13.63 -2.59 10.33
N HIS A 428 -14.01 -3.40 11.33
CA HIS A 428 -13.29 -3.47 12.60
C HIS A 428 -11.94 -4.16 12.44
N ARG A 429 -11.89 -5.27 11.69
CA ARG A 429 -10.62 -5.96 11.37
C ARG A 429 -9.68 -5.03 10.60
N VAL A 430 -10.18 -4.30 9.61
CA VAL A 430 -9.37 -3.34 8.83
C VAL A 430 -8.84 -2.21 9.72
N ARG A 431 -9.66 -1.67 10.63
CA ARG A 431 -9.23 -0.66 11.62
C ARG A 431 -8.03 -1.14 12.45
N ASN A 432 -8.09 -2.38 12.93
CA ASN A 432 -7.00 -2.97 13.71
C ASN A 432 -5.74 -3.20 12.87
N LEU A 433 -5.89 -3.60 11.61
CA LEU A 433 -4.75 -3.81 10.70
C LEU A 433 -4.07 -2.51 10.29
N MET A 434 -4.81 -1.41 10.12
CA MET A 434 -4.23 -0.14 9.65
C MET A 434 -3.45 0.62 10.72
N TYR A 435 -3.71 0.35 12.01
CA TYR A 435 -3.03 1.00 13.14
C TYR A 435 -1.49 0.97 12.99
N PRO A 436 -0.75 2.07 13.28
CA PRO A 436 -1.17 3.29 13.99
C PRO A 436 -1.92 4.33 13.16
N CYS A 437 -2.05 4.15 11.85
CA CYS A 437 -2.89 5.02 11.03
C CYS A 437 -4.36 4.89 11.48
N ASN A 438 -4.99 6.02 11.76
CA ASN A 438 -6.30 6.04 12.41
C ASN A 438 -7.21 7.17 11.89
N THR A 439 -7.01 7.66 10.67
CA THR A 439 -7.93 8.65 10.08
C THR A 439 -8.97 8.01 9.17
N GLU A 440 -10.06 8.71 8.90
CA GLU A 440 -11.09 8.30 7.93
C GLU A 440 -10.54 8.14 6.50
N MET A 441 -9.55 8.96 6.13
CA MET A 441 -8.84 8.78 4.87
C MET A 441 -8.04 7.47 4.86
N ASP A 442 -7.35 7.16 5.95
CA ASP A 442 -6.59 5.91 6.08
C ASP A 442 -7.52 4.71 5.98
N MET A 443 -8.65 4.74 6.68
CA MET A 443 -9.65 3.68 6.65
C MET A 443 -10.20 3.44 5.25
N SER A 444 -10.48 4.51 4.50
CA SER A 444 -11.01 4.43 3.14
C SER A 444 -10.05 3.78 2.15
N ILE A 445 -8.75 4.05 2.30
CA ILE A 445 -7.71 3.46 1.46
C ILE A 445 -7.42 2.03 1.91
N ALA A 446 -7.28 1.81 3.22
CA ALA A 446 -7.04 0.50 3.82
C ALA A 446 -8.14 -0.49 3.41
N ILE A 447 -9.42 -0.14 3.55
CA ILE A 447 -10.49 -1.07 3.22
C ILE A 447 -10.54 -1.39 1.72
N ALA A 448 -10.16 -0.45 0.86
CA ALA A 448 -10.02 -0.70 -0.58
C ALA A 448 -8.94 -1.75 -0.85
N PHE A 449 -7.75 -1.58 -0.27
CA PHE A 449 -6.64 -2.52 -0.41
C PHE A 449 -6.93 -3.87 0.24
N TYR A 450 -7.64 -3.87 1.37
CA TYR A 450 -8.09 -5.08 2.04
C TYR A 450 -8.94 -5.95 1.12
N PHE A 451 -10.01 -5.39 0.54
CA PHE A 451 -10.87 -6.15 -0.37
C PHE A 451 -10.21 -6.44 -1.71
N ALA A 452 -9.37 -5.54 -2.22
CA ALA A 452 -8.63 -5.77 -3.47
C ALA A 452 -7.64 -6.94 -3.34
N SER A 453 -7.07 -7.15 -2.16
CA SER A 453 -6.14 -8.25 -1.87
C SER A 453 -6.84 -9.50 -1.36
N ALA A 454 -8.04 -9.40 -0.79
CA ALA A 454 -8.81 -10.55 -0.34
C ALA A 454 -9.29 -11.42 -1.51
N ASN A 455 -9.70 -12.66 -1.21
CA ASN A 455 -10.46 -13.54 -2.10
C ASN A 455 -11.90 -13.72 -1.58
N ILE A 456 -12.49 -12.63 -1.09
CA ILE A 456 -13.83 -12.55 -0.50
C ILE A 456 -14.70 -11.53 -1.25
N GLY A 457 -16.02 -11.64 -1.09
CA GLY A 457 -17.00 -10.80 -1.79
C GLY A 457 -17.36 -11.34 -3.18
N CYS A 458 -18.16 -10.56 -3.91
CA CYS A 458 -18.55 -10.91 -5.28
C CYS A 458 -17.44 -10.50 -6.24
N MET A 459 -16.71 -11.49 -6.77
CA MET A 459 -15.64 -11.29 -7.75
C MET A 459 -16.09 -11.76 -9.12
N GLU A 460 -15.72 -10.99 -10.14
CA GLU A 460 -15.99 -11.35 -11.52
C GLU A 460 -14.76 -11.04 -12.37
N MET A 461 -14.26 -12.04 -13.09
CA MET A 461 -13.19 -11.83 -14.06
C MET A 461 -13.78 -11.51 -15.42
N VAL A 462 -13.20 -10.52 -16.08
CA VAL A 462 -13.54 -10.07 -17.42
C VAL A 462 -12.31 -10.16 -18.31
N GLU A 463 -12.43 -10.90 -19.42
CA GLU A 463 -11.40 -11.08 -20.44
C GLU A 463 -11.93 -10.60 -21.80
N LEU A 464 -11.10 -9.88 -22.54
CA LEU A 464 -11.44 -9.38 -23.87
C LEU A 464 -11.29 -10.51 -24.89
N THR A 465 -12.34 -10.83 -25.65
CA THR A 465 -12.30 -11.93 -26.63
C THR A 465 -11.66 -11.53 -27.96
N ARG A 466 -11.58 -10.23 -28.25
CA ARG A 466 -11.07 -9.67 -29.51
C ARG A 466 -10.42 -8.32 -29.28
N ASN A 467 -9.23 -8.12 -29.85
CA ASN A 467 -8.44 -6.89 -29.69
C ASN A 467 -8.73 -5.84 -30.78
N ASP A 468 -9.42 -6.20 -31.86
CA ASP A 468 -9.60 -5.38 -33.06
C ASP A 468 -10.89 -4.54 -33.06
N VAL A 469 -11.40 -4.20 -31.88
CA VAL A 469 -12.67 -3.50 -31.68
C VAL A 469 -12.39 -2.06 -31.23
N SER A 470 -13.15 -1.08 -31.73
CA SER A 470 -13.05 0.30 -31.23
C SER A 470 -13.75 0.44 -29.88
N TYR A 471 -13.34 1.40 -29.06
CA TYR A 471 -13.97 1.61 -27.75
C TYR A 471 -15.44 2.02 -27.87
N GLU A 472 -15.81 2.80 -28.89
CA GLU A 472 -17.21 3.18 -29.11
C GLU A 472 -18.09 1.98 -29.48
N GLU A 473 -17.56 1.03 -30.24
CA GLU A 473 -18.25 -0.22 -30.59
C GLU A 473 -18.35 -1.15 -29.39
N PHE A 474 -17.26 -1.26 -28.62
CA PHE A 474 -17.24 -2.00 -27.35
C PHE A 474 -18.32 -1.52 -26.39
N LEU A 475 -18.48 -0.21 -26.20
CA LEU A 475 -19.51 0.36 -25.32
C LEU A 475 -20.95 0.03 -25.75
N LYS A 476 -21.20 -0.17 -27.05
CA LYS A 476 -22.55 -0.51 -27.56
C LYS A 476 -22.88 -1.99 -27.37
N ASN A 477 -21.88 -2.85 -27.48
CA ASN A 477 -22.04 -4.31 -27.57
C ASN A 477 -21.12 -5.06 -26.59
N GLU A 478 -20.91 -4.51 -25.39
CA GLU A 478 -19.92 -5.00 -24.40
C GLU A 478 -19.99 -6.52 -24.21
N CYS A 479 -21.19 -7.06 -23.98
CA CYS A 479 -21.42 -8.49 -23.73
C CYS A 479 -20.97 -9.42 -24.87
N GLN A 480 -20.81 -8.92 -26.10
CA GLN A 480 -20.34 -9.71 -27.24
C GLN A 480 -18.82 -9.85 -27.28
N TYR A 481 -18.09 -8.94 -26.61
CA TYR A 481 -16.64 -8.83 -26.68
C TYR A 481 -15.92 -9.26 -25.41
N ILE A 482 -16.68 -9.66 -24.38
CA ILE A 482 -16.11 -10.08 -23.10
C ILE A 482 -16.52 -11.49 -22.74
N LYS A 483 -15.58 -12.21 -22.16
CA LYS A 483 -15.81 -13.44 -21.41
C LYS A 483 -15.86 -13.08 -19.93
N ARG A 484 -16.91 -13.52 -19.24
CA ARG A 484 -17.09 -13.33 -17.79
C ARG A 484 -16.93 -14.66 -17.06
N ASP A 485 -16.32 -14.61 -15.88
CA ASP A 485 -16.23 -15.73 -14.95
C ASP A 485 -16.50 -15.23 -13.53
N SER A 486 -17.67 -15.56 -13.01
CA SER A 486 -18.13 -15.16 -11.67
C SER A 486 -17.63 -16.09 -10.55
N GLU A 487 -16.98 -17.20 -10.88
CA GLU A 487 -16.36 -18.12 -9.90
C GLU A 487 -14.86 -17.84 -9.73
N TYR A 488 -14.31 -16.95 -10.56
CA TYR A 488 -12.89 -16.63 -10.57
C TYR A 488 -12.42 -16.00 -9.26
N LYS A 489 -11.29 -16.51 -8.75
CA LYS A 489 -10.53 -15.90 -7.66
C LYS A 489 -9.08 -15.69 -8.09
N SER A 490 -8.54 -14.50 -7.86
CA SER A 490 -7.15 -14.22 -8.21
C SER A 490 -6.20 -14.97 -7.29
N THR A 491 -5.35 -15.81 -7.88
CA THR A 491 -4.31 -16.57 -7.18
C THR A 491 -2.98 -15.81 -7.09
N ALA A 492 -2.92 -14.59 -7.64
CA ALA A 492 -1.71 -13.79 -7.65
C ALA A 492 -1.29 -13.47 -6.21
N LYS A 493 -0.06 -13.87 -5.86
CA LYS A 493 0.55 -13.61 -4.56
C LYS A 493 1.28 -12.27 -4.52
N VAL A 494 1.65 -11.74 -5.69
CA VAL A 494 2.37 -10.46 -5.82
C VAL A 494 1.46 -9.44 -6.49
N LEU A 495 1.28 -8.31 -5.81
CA LEU A 495 0.51 -7.17 -6.27
C LEU A 495 1.46 -6.01 -6.58
N PHE A 496 1.26 -5.35 -7.72
CA PHE A 496 1.96 -4.12 -8.08
C PHE A 496 1.10 -2.90 -7.76
N SER A 497 1.73 -1.87 -7.21
CA SER A 497 1.08 -0.60 -6.87
C SER A 497 1.66 0.57 -7.67
N GLY A 498 0.79 1.54 -8.00
CA GLY A 498 1.18 2.85 -8.53
C GLY A 498 1.54 3.88 -7.43
N LEU A 499 1.59 3.47 -6.17
CA LEU A 499 1.90 4.34 -5.03
C LEU A 499 3.34 4.87 -5.10
N GLY A 500 3.55 6.12 -4.71
CA GLY A 500 4.82 6.85 -4.86
C GLY A 500 4.80 7.85 -6.02
N ALA A 501 3.95 7.63 -7.03
CA ALA A 501 3.85 8.52 -8.18
C ALA A 501 3.32 9.92 -7.81
N ASP A 502 2.48 10.03 -6.78
CA ASP A 502 1.94 11.32 -6.32
C ASP A 502 3.02 12.17 -5.62
N GLU A 503 3.82 11.53 -4.77
CA GLU A 503 4.93 12.08 -4.00
C GLU A 503 6.09 12.48 -4.91
N LEU A 504 6.39 11.68 -5.94
CA LEU A 504 7.50 11.94 -6.85
C LEU A 504 7.19 12.95 -7.97
N PHE A 505 5.94 12.97 -8.47
CA PHE A 505 5.59 13.73 -9.68
C PHE A 505 4.51 14.79 -9.42
N ALA A 506 4.52 15.38 -8.23
CA ALA A 506 3.67 16.51 -7.89
C ALA A 506 2.16 16.25 -8.11
N GLY A 507 1.66 15.11 -7.62
CA GLY A 507 0.28 14.69 -7.84
C GLY A 507 -0.77 15.35 -6.93
N TYR A 508 -0.41 15.83 -5.74
CA TYR A 508 -1.36 16.37 -4.78
C TYR A 508 -1.90 17.76 -5.14
N SER A 509 -3.12 18.08 -4.68
CA SER A 509 -3.72 19.41 -4.89
C SER A 509 -2.96 20.52 -4.15
N ARG A 510 -2.24 20.20 -3.06
CA ARG A 510 -1.38 21.19 -2.39
C ARG A 510 -0.17 21.59 -3.23
N HIS A 511 0.34 20.70 -4.09
CA HIS A 511 1.41 21.05 -5.03
C HIS A 511 0.93 22.10 -6.04
N GLU A 512 -0.31 21.95 -6.52
CA GLU A 512 -0.97 22.96 -7.35
C GLU A 512 -1.23 24.28 -6.60
N ALA A 513 -1.52 24.22 -5.30
CA ALA A 513 -1.78 25.40 -4.48
C ALA A 513 -0.57 26.35 -4.41
N ILE A 514 0.66 25.83 -4.49
CA ILE A 514 1.91 26.60 -4.55
C ILE A 514 1.87 27.60 -5.71
N PHE A 515 1.40 27.17 -6.88
CA PHE A 515 1.37 27.99 -8.09
C PHE A 515 0.09 28.81 -8.19
N SER A 516 -1.08 28.20 -7.96
CA SER A 516 -2.38 28.83 -8.20
C SER A 516 -2.65 30.09 -7.37
N THR A 517 -1.93 30.27 -6.27
CA THR A 517 -2.05 31.43 -5.37
C THR A 517 -1.06 32.55 -5.70
N VAL A 518 -0.01 32.25 -6.47
CA VAL A 518 1.14 33.15 -6.70
C VAL A 518 1.28 33.55 -8.17
N ILE A 519 1.06 32.60 -9.08
CA ILE A 519 1.39 32.73 -10.50
C ILE A 519 0.22 33.36 -11.29
N THR A 520 0.54 34.44 -12.00
CA THR A 520 -0.33 35.15 -12.96
C THR A 520 0.36 35.25 -14.32
N PRO A 521 -0.34 35.66 -15.39
CA PRO A 521 0.28 35.83 -16.71
C PRO A 521 1.46 36.82 -16.74
N GLU A 522 1.54 37.72 -15.75
CA GLU A 522 2.57 38.75 -15.62
C GLU A 522 3.68 38.38 -14.62
N SER A 523 3.69 37.15 -14.09
CA SER A 523 4.68 36.72 -13.11
C SER A 523 6.11 36.72 -13.69
N SER A 524 7.08 37.17 -12.89
CA SER A 524 8.50 37.16 -13.27
C SER A 524 9.11 35.77 -13.20
N GLU A 525 10.23 35.56 -13.89
CA GLU A 525 11.00 34.31 -13.82
C GLU A 525 11.45 33.97 -12.39
N GLU A 526 11.76 34.99 -11.58
CA GLU A 526 12.12 34.82 -10.16
C GLU A 526 10.97 34.22 -9.34
N GLN A 527 9.73 34.72 -9.54
CA GLN A 527 8.55 34.18 -8.85
C GLN A 527 8.27 32.73 -9.24
N ILE A 528 8.46 32.41 -10.53
CA ILE A 528 8.29 31.05 -11.05
C ILE A 528 9.36 30.12 -10.46
N SER A 529 10.62 30.55 -10.43
CA SER A 529 11.73 29.79 -9.87
C SER A 529 11.52 29.48 -8.39
N GLU A 530 11.06 30.45 -7.60
CA GLU A 530 10.77 30.24 -6.18
C GLU A 530 9.63 29.25 -5.95
N CYS A 531 8.55 29.30 -6.77
CA CYS A 531 7.48 28.30 -6.70
C CYS A 531 7.99 26.88 -6.99
N TYR A 532 8.88 26.72 -7.97
CA TYR A 532 9.47 25.42 -8.28
C TYR A 532 10.45 24.93 -7.21
N LYS A 533 11.21 25.83 -6.59
CA LYS A 533 12.05 25.51 -5.44
C LYS A 533 11.22 25.04 -4.24
N GLN A 534 10.12 25.74 -3.96
CA GLN A 534 9.16 25.33 -2.93
C GLN A 534 8.55 23.96 -3.26
N LEU A 535 8.14 23.74 -4.52
CA LEU A 535 7.67 22.43 -4.96
C LEU A 535 8.72 21.35 -4.70
N SER A 536 9.97 21.57 -5.08
CA SER A 536 11.01 20.55 -4.89
C SER A 536 11.22 20.21 -3.41
N SER A 537 11.18 21.19 -2.51
CA SER A 537 11.27 20.94 -1.07
C SER A 537 10.07 20.13 -0.53
N GLU A 538 8.86 20.42 -1.02
CA GLU A 538 7.66 19.66 -0.66
C GLU A 538 7.70 18.21 -1.13
N LEU A 539 8.24 17.93 -2.33
CA LEU A 539 8.37 16.56 -2.85
C LEU A 539 9.42 15.75 -2.08
N VAL A 540 10.53 16.38 -1.66
CA VAL A 540 11.50 15.72 -0.77
C VAL A 540 10.84 15.36 0.55
N HIS A 541 10.12 16.31 1.16
CA HIS A 541 9.40 16.08 2.41
C HIS A 541 8.38 14.94 2.30
N ASP A 542 7.66 14.84 1.18
CA ASP A 542 6.68 13.77 0.94
C ASP A 542 7.31 12.38 0.96
N ILE A 543 8.48 12.24 0.35
CA ILE A 543 9.23 10.99 0.33
C ILE A 543 9.74 10.65 1.74
N ASP A 544 10.21 11.64 2.51
CA ASP A 544 10.69 11.43 3.87
C ASP A 544 9.59 10.91 4.83
N ILE A 545 8.32 11.27 4.59
CA ILE A 545 7.19 10.89 5.48
C ILE A 545 6.31 9.76 4.95
N ILE A 546 6.51 9.31 3.70
CA ILE A 546 5.64 8.33 3.02
C ILE A 546 5.49 7.03 3.83
N HIS A 547 6.54 6.66 4.54
CA HIS A 547 6.60 5.46 5.37
C HIS A 547 5.56 5.44 6.50
N ARG A 548 5.26 6.61 7.09
CA ARG A 548 4.26 6.77 8.17
C ARG A 548 2.84 6.99 7.66
N ARG A 549 2.72 7.56 6.45
CA ARG A 549 1.42 7.99 5.90
C ARG A 549 0.74 6.90 5.08
N ASN A 550 1.52 6.03 4.44
CA ASN A 550 1.01 5.10 3.44
C ASN A 550 1.51 3.67 3.67
N LEU A 551 2.82 3.47 3.64
CA LEU A 551 3.41 2.15 3.41
C LEU A 551 3.14 1.13 4.51
N GLY A 552 3.27 1.52 5.79
CA GLY A 552 3.01 0.62 6.92
C GLY A 552 1.57 0.10 6.94
N ARG A 553 0.59 0.99 6.75
CA ARG A 553 -0.85 0.65 6.66
C ARG A 553 -1.09 -0.34 5.53
N ASP A 554 -0.59 -0.01 4.35
CA ASP A 554 -0.86 -0.77 3.12
C ASP A 554 -0.25 -2.17 3.20
N ASP A 555 0.97 -2.30 3.73
CA ASP A 555 1.63 -3.58 3.95
C ASP A 555 0.87 -4.47 4.96
N ARG A 556 0.46 -3.93 6.13
CA ARG A 556 -0.29 -4.71 7.13
C ARG A 556 -1.61 -5.23 6.58
N VAL A 557 -2.33 -4.39 5.85
CA VAL A 557 -3.64 -4.72 5.29
C VAL A 557 -3.53 -5.78 4.19
N ILE A 558 -2.64 -5.59 3.21
CA ILE A 558 -2.53 -6.51 2.07
C ILE A 558 -1.92 -7.84 2.48
N SER A 559 -0.90 -7.79 3.34
CA SER A 559 -0.26 -9.00 3.84
C SER A 559 -1.22 -9.86 4.64
N SER A 560 -2.27 -9.31 5.25
CA SER A 560 -3.27 -10.11 6.00
C SER A 560 -4.01 -11.16 5.14
N TRP A 561 -3.79 -11.17 3.82
CA TRP A 561 -4.30 -12.17 2.88
C TRP A 561 -3.20 -13.02 2.23
N GLY A 562 -2.00 -13.04 2.79
CA GLY A 562 -0.85 -13.77 2.25
C GLY A 562 -0.48 -13.27 0.86
N LYS A 563 -0.47 -11.94 0.67
CA LYS A 563 -0.07 -11.26 -0.57
C LYS A 563 1.02 -10.22 -0.30
N GLU A 564 1.94 -10.08 -1.24
CA GLU A 564 3.03 -9.12 -1.19
C GLU A 564 2.75 -7.94 -2.12
N LEU A 565 2.90 -6.71 -1.61
CA LEU A 565 2.88 -5.50 -2.43
C LEU A 565 4.30 -5.13 -2.89
N ARG A 566 4.45 -4.73 -4.17
CA ARG A 566 5.68 -4.21 -4.80
C ARG A 566 5.48 -2.82 -5.37
N TYR A 567 6.51 -1.98 -5.24
CA TYR A 567 6.40 -0.54 -5.53
C TYR A 567 7.46 -0.05 -6.54
N PRO A 568 7.23 -0.16 -7.85
CA PRO A 568 8.23 0.28 -8.84
C PRO A 568 8.57 1.77 -8.75
N TYR A 569 7.60 2.62 -8.43
CA TYR A 569 7.84 4.05 -8.21
C TYR A 569 8.66 4.33 -6.96
N LEU A 570 8.72 3.41 -5.99
CA LEU A 570 9.46 3.61 -4.76
C LEU A 570 10.78 2.83 -4.75
N ASP A 571 11.30 2.49 -5.91
CA ASP A 571 12.66 1.96 -6.03
C ASP A 571 13.69 3.02 -5.66
N GLU A 572 14.71 2.64 -4.90
CA GLU A 572 15.72 3.54 -4.34
C GLU A 572 16.44 4.32 -5.44
N LYS A 573 16.82 3.64 -6.53
CA LYS A 573 17.50 4.27 -7.67
C LYS A 573 16.55 5.14 -8.45
N PHE A 574 15.30 4.73 -8.61
CA PHE A 574 14.28 5.53 -9.28
C PHE A 574 13.93 6.81 -8.49
N ILE A 575 13.70 6.71 -7.17
CA ILE A 575 13.49 7.86 -6.29
C ILE A 575 14.67 8.82 -6.41
N SER A 576 15.90 8.31 -6.27
CA SER A 576 17.12 9.13 -6.35
C SER A 576 17.20 9.89 -7.68
N MET A 577 17.02 9.19 -8.80
CA MET A 577 17.03 9.79 -10.14
C MET A 577 15.93 10.84 -10.29
N VAL A 578 14.69 10.55 -9.87
CA VAL A 578 13.59 11.51 -10.00
C VAL A 578 13.81 12.74 -9.12
N ILE A 579 14.24 12.57 -7.87
CA ILE A 579 14.43 13.69 -6.95
C ILE A 579 15.65 14.54 -7.34
N ASN A 580 16.77 13.92 -7.71
CA ASN A 580 18.04 14.60 -7.92
C ASN A 580 18.36 14.95 -9.37
N GLU A 581 17.64 14.41 -10.37
CA GLU A 581 17.94 14.67 -11.78
C GLU A 581 16.75 15.15 -12.62
N ILE A 582 15.50 15.01 -12.15
CA ILE A 582 14.33 15.44 -12.92
C ILE A 582 13.82 16.77 -12.41
N GLU A 583 13.86 17.77 -13.29
CA GLU A 583 13.53 19.14 -12.97
C GLU A 583 12.06 19.30 -12.55
N PRO A 584 11.77 20.19 -11.58
CA PRO A 584 10.44 20.31 -10.98
C PRO A 584 9.34 20.74 -11.97
N ASN A 585 9.68 21.46 -13.03
CA ASN A 585 8.77 21.85 -14.12
C ASN A 585 8.30 20.67 -14.99
N PHE A 586 9.04 19.57 -15.02
CA PHE A 586 8.59 18.34 -15.67
C PHE A 586 7.69 17.50 -14.75
N LYS A 587 7.70 17.75 -13.45
CA LYS A 587 6.81 17.10 -12.48
C LYS A 587 5.45 17.81 -12.45
N PHE A 588 5.45 19.14 -12.38
CA PHE A 588 4.26 19.99 -12.45
C PHE A 588 4.46 21.10 -13.47
N THR A 589 3.49 21.30 -14.35
CA THR A 589 3.46 22.45 -15.26
C THR A 589 2.08 23.09 -15.27
N TYR A 590 1.94 24.24 -15.93
CA TYR A 590 0.69 24.97 -16.03
C TYR A 590 0.59 25.70 -17.37
N SER A 591 -0.63 25.97 -17.79
CA SER A 591 -0.94 26.85 -18.91
C SER A 591 -1.99 27.88 -18.49
N PHE A 592 -2.23 28.90 -19.32
CA PHE A 592 -3.32 29.85 -19.11
C PHE A 592 -4.40 29.66 -20.17
N GLU A 593 -5.66 29.60 -19.74
CA GLU A 593 -6.81 29.49 -20.63
C GLU A 593 -7.82 30.60 -20.33
N SER A 594 -8.46 31.12 -21.39
CA SER A 594 -9.53 32.12 -21.27
C SER A 594 -10.87 31.41 -21.10
N VAL A 595 -11.51 31.61 -19.95
CA VAL A 595 -12.80 30.99 -19.61
C VAL A 595 -13.89 32.06 -19.57
N THR A 596 -14.95 31.85 -20.33
CA THR A 596 -16.17 32.68 -20.31
C THR A 596 -17.23 32.00 -19.42
N SER A 597 -17.59 32.63 -18.30
CA SER A 597 -18.64 32.09 -17.43
C SER A 597 -20.02 32.42 -17.99
N LYS A 598 -20.97 31.47 -17.97
CA LYS A 598 -22.39 31.74 -18.34
C LYS A 598 -23.04 32.87 -17.52
N LYS A 599 -22.48 33.24 -16.36
CA LYS A 599 -22.99 34.31 -15.47
C LYS A 599 -22.27 35.67 -15.60
N LYS A 600 -21.08 35.72 -16.22
CA LYS A 600 -20.31 36.97 -16.40
C LYS A 600 -19.87 37.05 -17.87
N LYS A 601 -20.32 38.08 -18.58
CA LYS A 601 -20.07 38.25 -20.03
C LYS A 601 -18.60 38.55 -20.39
N GLU A 602 -17.72 38.71 -19.41
CA GLU A 602 -16.30 39.01 -19.64
C GLU A 602 -15.43 37.75 -19.53
N PRO A 603 -14.47 37.56 -20.46
CA PRO A 603 -13.50 36.47 -20.40
C PRO A 603 -12.55 36.67 -19.21
N ARG A 604 -12.32 35.62 -18.44
CA ARG A 604 -11.32 35.60 -17.35
C ARG A 604 -10.22 34.62 -17.71
N ILE A 605 -8.97 35.05 -17.58
CA ILE A 605 -7.80 34.17 -17.69
C ILE A 605 -7.69 33.34 -16.41
N VAL A 606 -7.54 32.04 -16.55
CA VAL A 606 -7.43 31.09 -15.45
C VAL A 606 -6.22 30.19 -15.69
N MET A 607 -5.43 29.95 -14.65
CA MET A 607 -4.34 28.98 -14.70
C MET A 607 -4.94 27.56 -14.77
N LYS A 608 -4.51 26.78 -15.75
CA LYS A 608 -4.80 25.36 -15.89
C LYS A 608 -3.57 24.55 -15.44
N PRO A 609 -3.64 23.91 -14.27
CA PRO A 609 -2.55 23.10 -13.75
C PRO A 609 -2.49 21.73 -14.43
N ILE A 610 -1.28 21.24 -14.65
CA ILE A 610 -1.00 19.91 -15.20
C ILE A 610 -0.05 19.18 -14.25
N ARG A 611 -0.64 18.37 -13.38
CA ARG A 611 0.08 17.52 -12.41
C ARG A 611 0.63 16.28 -13.10
N LYS A 612 1.75 15.75 -12.61
CA LYS A 612 2.41 14.55 -13.15
C LYS A 612 2.75 14.67 -14.62
N TYR A 613 3.23 15.83 -15.05
CA TYR A 613 3.35 16.16 -16.46
C TYR A 613 4.20 15.13 -17.23
N ILE A 614 5.40 14.81 -16.76
CA ILE A 614 6.28 13.84 -17.41
C ILE A 614 5.72 12.41 -17.39
N LEU A 615 4.96 12.01 -16.36
CA LEU A 615 4.27 10.72 -16.36
C LEU A 615 3.13 10.67 -17.39
N ARG A 616 2.47 11.81 -17.66
CA ARG A 616 1.49 11.90 -18.75
C ARG A 616 2.17 11.75 -20.11
N GLN A 617 3.37 12.33 -20.30
CA GLN A 617 4.16 12.11 -21.51
C GLN A 617 4.65 10.67 -21.63
N LEU A 618 5.01 10.03 -20.52
CA LEU A 618 5.34 8.62 -20.46
C LEU A 618 4.16 7.74 -20.88
N ALA A 619 2.95 8.05 -20.40
CA ALA A 619 1.74 7.37 -20.86
C ALA A 619 1.57 7.49 -22.38
N SER A 620 1.79 8.66 -22.98
CA SER A 620 1.80 8.85 -24.45
C SER A 620 2.83 7.97 -25.15
N ARG A 621 4.06 7.90 -24.62
CA ARG A 621 5.15 7.04 -25.15
C ARG A 621 4.76 5.56 -25.13
N LEU A 622 4.08 5.13 -24.07
CA LEU A 622 3.48 3.81 -23.94
C LEU A 622 2.20 3.63 -24.79
N GLY A 623 1.82 4.61 -25.61
CA GLY A 623 0.59 4.63 -26.42
C GLY A 623 -0.70 4.60 -25.59
N LEU A 624 -0.66 5.11 -24.37
CA LEU A 624 -1.78 5.19 -23.42
C LEU A 624 -2.42 6.59 -23.44
N GLU A 625 -2.71 7.13 -24.63
CA GLU A 625 -3.16 8.52 -24.81
C GLU A 625 -4.47 8.86 -24.07
N TRP A 626 -5.35 7.88 -23.86
CA TRP A 626 -6.61 8.12 -23.16
C TRP A 626 -6.36 8.54 -21.71
N VAL A 627 -5.39 7.93 -21.00
CA VAL A 627 -5.13 8.21 -19.58
C VAL A 627 -4.31 9.48 -19.38
N ARG A 628 -3.56 9.90 -20.42
CA ARG A 628 -2.79 11.15 -20.42
C ARG A 628 -3.64 12.35 -20.01
N ASN A 629 -4.88 12.40 -20.47
CA ASN A 629 -5.78 13.55 -20.26
C ASN A 629 -6.77 13.32 -19.11
N GLU A 630 -6.75 12.15 -18.46
CA GLU A 630 -7.65 11.87 -17.36
C GLU A 630 -7.32 12.71 -16.13
N ALA A 631 -8.36 13.24 -15.50
CA ALA A 631 -8.21 13.99 -14.27
C ALA A 631 -7.70 13.08 -13.15
N LYS A 632 -6.82 13.60 -12.28
CA LYS A 632 -6.36 12.83 -11.11
C LYS A 632 -7.56 12.51 -10.21
N ARG A 633 -7.71 11.23 -9.85
CA ARG A 633 -8.60 10.74 -8.79
C ARG A 633 -7.79 9.81 -7.89
N ALA A 634 -7.83 10.04 -6.58
CA ALA A 634 -7.26 9.09 -5.63
C ALA A 634 -8.16 7.84 -5.57
N ILE A 635 -7.58 6.69 -5.22
CA ILE A 635 -8.31 5.42 -5.17
C ILE A 635 -9.57 5.56 -4.31
N GLN A 636 -10.73 5.21 -4.87
CA GLN A 636 -12.05 5.24 -4.23
C GLN A 636 -12.61 6.58 -3.74
N PHE A 637 -11.93 7.69 -4.02
CA PHE A 637 -12.52 9.01 -3.83
C PHE A 637 -13.68 9.27 -4.80
N GLY A 638 -13.70 8.60 -5.96
CA GLY A 638 -14.83 8.62 -6.89
C GLY A 638 -16.06 7.93 -6.32
N ALA A 639 -15.88 6.76 -5.68
CA ALA A 639 -16.94 5.99 -5.02
C ALA A 639 -17.42 6.61 -3.67
N LYS A 640 -16.66 7.57 -3.12
CA LYS A 640 -16.90 8.18 -1.79
C LYS A 640 -16.95 7.14 -0.67
N SER A 641 -16.04 6.17 -0.69
CA SER A 641 -15.95 5.10 0.33
C SER A 641 -15.74 5.67 1.76
N ALA A 642 -15.10 6.83 1.89
CA ALA A 642 -14.97 7.59 3.13
C ALA A 642 -16.31 8.11 3.73
N LYS A 643 -17.41 7.99 2.98
CA LYS A 643 -18.74 8.51 3.34
C LYS A 643 -19.84 7.52 2.96
N LEU A 644 -19.63 6.27 3.33
CA LEU A 644 -20.60 5.18 3.12
C LEU A 644 -21.73 5.23 4.16
N GLU A 645 -21.45 5.66 5.40
CA GLU A 645 -22.49 5.82 6.40
C GLU A 645 -23.42 7.01 6.10
N ILE A 646 -24.72 6.75 6.22
CA ILE A 646 -25.78 7.74 6.01
C ILE A 646 -25.78 8.70 7.21
N GLY A 647 -25.50 9.99 6.96
CA GLY A 647 -25.50 11.05 7.98
C GLY A 647 -24.15 11.70 8.26
N GLN A 648 -23.05 11.06 7.85
CA GLN A 648 -21.69 11.56 8.00
C GLN A 648 -21.30 12.65 6.96
N SER A 649 -22.20 13.61 6.66
CA SER A 649 -21.90 14.64 5.66
C SER A 649 -20.75 15.58 6.08
N LYS A 650 -20.48 15.67 7.39
CA LYS A 650 -19.51 16.59 8.00
C LYS A 650 -18.14 15.99 8.27
N ILE A 651 -17.99 14.66 8.21
CA ILE A 651 -16.72 14.01 8.50
C ILE A 651 -15.69 14.39 7.43
N LYS A 652 -14.54 14.86 7.89
CA LYS A 652 -13.37 15.19 7.08
C LYS A 652 -12.42 13.99 7.11
N GLY A 653 -11.65 13.82 6.03
CA GLY A 653 -10.69 12.71 5.97
C GLY A 653 -9.59 12.74 7.03
N ILE A 654 -9.42 13.85 7.75
CA ILE A 654 -8.46 14.01 8.85
C ILE A 654 -9.05 13.68 10.22
N ASP A 655 -10.34 13.36 10.29
CA ASP A 655 -11.00 13.03 11.56
C ASP A 655 -10.43 11.69 12.06
N ILE A 656 -10.10 11.66 13.36
CA ILE A 656 -9.51 10.50 14.04
C ILE A 656 -10.61 9.48 14.35
N ILE A 657 -10.31 8.22 14.07
CA ILE A 657 -11.09 7.05 14.44
C ILE A 657 -10.48 6.52 15.74
N GLU A 658 -11.25 6.60 16.83
CA GLU A 658 -10.86 5.97 18.10
C GLU A 658 -10.89 4.43 17.96
N LEU A 659 -9.90 3.77 18.56
CA LEU A 659 -9.75 2.31 18.53
C LEU A 659 -10.84 1.63 19.35
#